data_AF-A0A7Z3CR76-F1
#
_entry.id   AF-A0A7Z3CR76-F1
#
_cell.length_a   1.000
_cell.length_b   1.000
_cell.length_c   1.000
_cell.angle_alpha   90.00
_cell.angle_beta   90.00
_cell.angle_gamma   90.00
#
_symmetry.space_group_name_H-M   'P 1'
#
loop_
_entity.id
_entity.type
_entity.pdbx_description
1 polymer ?
#
loop_
_entity_poly.entity_id
_entity_poly.type
_entity_poly.pdbx_seq_one_letter_code
_entity_poly.pdbx_strand_id
1 'polypeptide(L)'
;MKPSSLALWLAATLLPQPLLAAELQFVDEPPLTTTPQAWLEQRLGVTLAPDYDRASLLGHHHSFRMLVNGLPVATTQAAVSIDGAGRPWRLYHNLRPLQSAAPGCDASTSLDPLLDQLRADGSRIDPLGQVEAWYWRDGDTLVPALRQRVIEHKEGNAKATRVQRFASCEGDRELGRWGDQASTQALRTPDAGDQRVLTRVFDPDPRTQLQDASLVWHEALVLADGAYQDKVSLPVSLQGSDYVLSGPHARVVDAIEPTTATYQADNQQAFRLTRDDPGFADINAYYHLDLAQRHLKALGFTDLIPGALDVDTDAGYQDNSLYDPFERRLELGRSGVPDAEDPMVIWHEFGHGVQHHIVPDLGEEGDWGAIGEGFGDFLAASHRQRSEAGRQFEPAMVFNWDARFTDRTPRQLDDARARYHPDYNYPAHRTINGSNGDQLWGTPLFQALLASVAEHGEGARDEFDRLVIESHFGLGPAIRMPQLARITVDTAARLYPARSYARHLEQAFRQHGLLQAPVNVALAEGSALALGQRQSVQLDLSNAGSTPVTLNALTLSLPAGLQADPLAWSATTLAAGASLTTTVRLLAASPLACGDEVSLPVSLAMSGTSPTERQWQQSLTLPIGTPVISRANGQPLTLKDAQSEEVRGISETSLVLEKSDARVSDRLQLNLDLQHQALDELEIWLNSPSGTRIQIWDKGYSPLPRLKGVFPTELLPLQPFTPLVGEPLAGRWTLEVVDSKPGHQGRITGWSISQRTGAQCGEPVAPPDDGIIHFDTADSSGGGTVNLLWLLPLTLWRRLCRRG
;
A
#
# COMPACT_ATOMS: atom_id res chain seq x y z
N MET A 1 35.70 -4.63 -1.52
CA MET A 1 35.24 -4.07 -2.81
C MET A 1 33.82 -4.58 -3.00
N LYS A 2 32.88 -3.66 -3.13
CA LYS A 2 31.43 -3.91 -3.11
C LYS A 2 31.00 -4.73 -4.34
N PRO A 3 30.24 -5.82 -4.21
CA PRO A 3 29.26 -6.17 -5.22
C PRO A 3 28.02 -5.32 -4.92
N SER A 4 27.72 -4.42 -5.84
CA SER A 4 26.50 -3.64 -5.89
C SER A 4 25.30 -4.57 -6.07
N SER A 5 24.20 -4.21 -5.39
CA SER A 5 22.86 -4.80 -5.42
C SER A 5 22.15 -4.66 -6.77
N LEU A 6 22.82 -5.06 -7.85
CA LEU A 6 22.34 -5.02 -9.24
C LEU A 6 21.52 -6.26 -9.65
N ALA A 7 21.37 -7.26 -8.78
CA ALA A 7 20.76 -8.55 -9.14
C ALA A 7 19.22 -8.53 -9.26
N LEU A 8 18.54 -7.52 -8.72
CA LEU A 8 17.09 -7.29 -8.91
C LEU A 8 16.77 -6.35 -10.10
N TRP A 9 17.79 -5.81 -10.77
CA TRP A 9 17.61 -4.73 -11.76
C TRP A 9 17.38 -5.17 -13.21
N LEU A 10 17.41 -6.47 -13.51
CA LEU A 10 17.38 -6.96 -14.91
C LEU A 10 16.16 -7.82 -15.27
N ALA A 11 15.15 -7.90 -14.40
CA ALA A 11 13.85 -8.52 -14.73
C ALA A 11 12.78 -7.49 -15.15
N ALA A 12 13.02 -6.19 -14.97
CA ALA A 12 11.98 -5.15 -15.10
C ALA A 12 11.99 -4.35 -16.43
N THR A 13 12.90 -4.61 -17.38
CA THR A 13 13.11 -3.71 -18.53
C THR A 13 12.36 -4.07 -19.82
N LEU A 14 11.45 -5.04 -19.78
CA LEU A 14 10.49 -5.31 -20.87
C LEU A 14 9.13 -5.66 -20.29
N LEU A 15 8.58 -4.77 -19.46
CA LEU A 15 7.15 -4.88 -19.13
C LEU A 15 6.34 -4.32 -20.30
N PRO A 16 5.46 -5.12 -20.94
CA PRO A 16 4.37 -4.55 -21.72
C PRO A 16 3.58 -3.57 -20.83
N GLN A 17 2.85 -2.63 -21.44
CA GLN A 17 2.08 -1.60 -20.73
C GLN A 17 1.45 -2.14 -19.43
N PRO A 18 1.47 -1.38 -18.31
CA PRO A 18 0.97 -1.87 -17.04
C PRO A 18 -0.41 -2.45 -17.25
N LEU A 19 -0.50 -3.77 -17.09
CA LEU A 19 -1.75 -4.49 -17.18
C LEU A 19 -2.72 -3.79 -16.21
N LEU A 20 -3.89 -3.40 -16.71
CA LEU A 20 -4.93 -2.82 -15.88
C LEU A 20 -5.11 -3.71 -14.65
N ALA A 21 -5.25 -3.09 -13.47
CA ALA A 21 -5.48 -3.80 -12.22
C ALA A 21 -6.57 -4.86 -12.39
N ALA A 22 -6.44 -5.97 -11.67
CA ALA A 22 -7.49 -6.97 -11.63
C ALA A 22 -8.81 -6.34 -11.18
N GLU A 23 -9.93 -6.94 -11.55
CA GLU A 23 -11.24 -6.60 -11.04
C GLU A 23 -11.55 -7.44 -9.81
N LEU A 24 -12.04 -6.75 -8.78
CA LEU A 24 -12.53 -7.34 -7.54
C LEU A 24 -14.00 -6.96 -7.40
N GLN A 25 -14.87 -7.96 -7.31
CA GLN A 25 -16.30 -7.79 -7.11
C GLN A 25 -16.75 -8.53 -5.86
N PHE A 26 -17.46 -7.83 -4.98
CA PHE A 26 -18.19 -8.44 -3.88
C PHE A 26 -19.57 -8.82 -4.38
N VAL A 27 -19.89 -10.10 -4.29
CA VAL A 27 -21.18 -10.66 -4.70
C VAL A 27 -21.89 -11.17 -3.46
N ASP A 28 -23.22 -11.21 -3.44
CA ASP A 28 -23.99 -11.84 -2.36
C ASP A 28 -25.18 -12.53 -3.03
N GLU A 29 -24.92 -13.71 -3.61
CA GLU A 29 -25.90 -14.42 -4.42
C GLU A 29 -26.40 -15.70 -3.73
N PRO A 30 -27.55 -16.23 -4.17
CA PRO A 30 -28.02 -17.54 -3.72
C PRO A 30 -26.98 -18.65 -3.98
N PRO A 31 -27.09 -19.80 -3.31
CA PRO A 31 -26.19 -20.93 -3.53
C PRO A 31 -26.10 -21.32 -5.00
N LEU A 32 -24.89 -21.64 -5.47
CA LEU A 32 -24.67 -22.04 -6.86
C LEU A 32 -25.46 -23.30 -7.21
N THR A 33 -26.13 -23.28 -8.35
CA THR A 33 -26.78 -24.47 -8.94
C THR A 33 -25.93 -25.15 -10.01
N THR A 34 -24.81 -24.54 -10.37
CA THR A 34 -23.82 -25.01 -11.36
C THR A 34 -22.45 -25.16 -10.68
N THR A 35 -21.47 -25.71 -11.39
CA THR A 35 -20.09 -25.72 -10.88
C THR A 35 -19.53 -24.29 -10.81
N PRO A 36 -18.57 -24.01 -9.90
CA PRO A 36 -17.93 -22.70 -9.81
C PRO A 36 -17.34 -22.24 -11.15
N GLN A 37 -16.76 -23.17 -11.91
CA GLN A 37 -16.25 -22.94 -13.26
C GLN A 37 -17.37 -22.47 -14.21
N ALA A 38 -18.46 -23.23 -14.32
CA ALA A 38 -19.55 -22.91 -15.25
C ALA A 38 -20.24 -21.58 -14.89
N TRP A 39 -20.35 -21.27 -13.58
CA TRP A 39 -20.86 -19.99 -13.11
C TRP A 39 -19.97 -18.82 -13.57
N LEU A 40 -18.65 -18.96 -13.44
CA LEU A 40 -17.67 -17.97 -13.90
C LEU A 40 -17.65 -17.81 -15.42
N GLU A 41 -17.64 -18.92 -16.17
CA GLU A 41 -17.65 -18.92 -17.63
C GLU A 41 -18.89 -18.21 -18.19
N GLN A 42 -20.07 -18.48 -17.60
CA GLN A 42 -21.31 -17.82 -17.99
C GLN A 42 -21.28 -16.32 -17.72
N ARG A 43 -20.70 -15.90 -16.59
CA ARG A 43 -20.65 -14.49 -16.18
C ARG A 43 -19.62 -13.70 -16.99
N LEU A 44 -18.45 -14.27 -17.23
CA LEU A 44 -17.32 -13.58 -17.86
C LEU A 44 -17.30 -13.78 -19.38
N GLY A 45 -18.09 -14.72 -19.93
CA GLY A 45 -18.15 -14.98 -21.36
C GLY A 45 -16.85 -15.59 -21.91
N VAL A 46 -16.19 -16.42 -21.10
CA VAL A 46 -14.88 -17.03 -21.39
C VAL A 46 -14.94 -18.55 -21.19
N THR A 47 -13.90 -19.25 -21.64
CA THR A 47 -13.67 -20.67 -21.29
C THR A 47 -12.54 -20.73 -20.27
N LEU A 48 -12.67 -21.61 -19.28
CA LEU A 48 -11.75 -21.71 -18.16
C LEU A 48 -11.18 -23.12 -18.01
N ALA A 49 -9.98 -23.20 -17.41
CA ALA A 49 -9.39 -24.43 -16.89
C ALA A 49 -9.10 -24.27 -15.39
N PRO A 50 -9.26 -25.32 -14.57
CA PRO A 50 -8.88 -25.28 -13.16
C PRO A 50 -7.40 -24.91 -12.97
N ASP A 51 -7.12 -24.12 -11.94
CA ASP A 51 -5.77 -23.70 -11.55
C ASP A 51 -5.43 -24.22 -10.15
N TYR A 52 -6.08 -23.66 -9.13
CA TYR A 52 -5.97 -24.14 -7.76
C TYR A 52 -7.32 -24.08 -7.04
N ASP A 53 -7.46 -24.93 -6.01
CA ASP A 53 -8.61 -24.97 -5.11
C ASP A 53 -8.08 -24.95 -3.67
N ARG A 54 -8.61 -24.04 -2.84
CA ARG A 54 -8.20 -23.86 -1.45
C ARG A 54 -9.41 -23.72 -0.54
N ALA A 55 -9.44 -24.53 0.51
CA ALA A 55 -10.33 -24.34 1.65
C ALA A 55 -9.73 -23.30 2.62
N SER A 56 -10.60 -22.53 3.25
CA SER A 56 -10.29 -21.49 4.22
C SER A 56 -11.34 -21.49 5.34
N LEU A 57 -11.27 -20.51 6.24
CA LEU A 57 -12.25 -20.39 7.32
C LEU A 57 -13.58 -19.82 6.84
N LEU A 58 -13.58 -19.04 5.76
CA LEU A 58 -14.78 -18.47 5.15
C LEU A 58 -15.34 -19.29 3.99
N GLY A 59 -14.71 -20.43 3.63
CA GLY A 59 -15.27 -21.41 2.70
C GLY A 59 -14.24 -21.94 1.71
N HIS A 60 -14.58 -21.94 0.42
CA HIS A 60 -13.75 -22.47 -0.66
C HIS A 60 -13.43 -21.39 -1.70
N HIS A 61 -12.20 -21.41 -2.20
CA HIS A 61 -11.67 -20.49 -3.18
C HIS A 61 -11.21 -21.26 -4.40
N HIS A 62 -11.96 -21.13 -5.50
CA HIS A 62 -11.67 -21.82 -6.76
C HIS A 62 -11.05 -20.83 -7.74
N SER A 63 -9.84 -21.13 -8.20
CA SER A 63 -9.09 -20.36 -9.19
C SER A 63 -9.01 -21.09 -10.52
N PHE A 64 -9.01 -20.33 -11.60
CA PHE A 64 -9.06 -20.79 -12.97
C PHE A 64 -8.19 -19.92 -13.89
N ARG A 65 -7.66 -20.53 -14.95
CA ARG A 65 -6.95 -19.84 -16.04
C ARG A 65 -7.84 -19.75 -17.28
N MET A 66 -7.69 -18.69 -18.08
CA MET A 66 -8.45 -18.54 -19.31
C MET A 66 -7.92 -19.46 -20.41
N LEU A 67 -8.85 -20.04 -21.17
CA LEU A 67 -8.58 -20.77 -22.40
C LEU A 67 -9.07 -20.00 -23.62
N VAL A 68 -8.26 -19.99 -24.68
CA VAL A 68 -8.65 -19.55 -26.02
C VAL A 68 -8.28 -20.65 -27.00
N ASN A 69 -9.23 -21.09 -27.84
CA ASN A 69 -9.04 -22.21 -28.77
C ASN A 69 -8.52 -23.50 -28.08
N GLY A 70 -8.89 -23.70 -26.81
CA GLY A 70 -8.44 -24.84 -25.99
C GLY A 70 -7.03 -24.71 -25.40
N LEU A 71 -6.35 -23.59 -25.61
CA LEU A 71 -5.00 -23.33 -25.10
C LEU A 71 -5.01 -22.28 -23.98
N PRO A 72 -4.14 -22.43 -22.97
CA PRO A 72 -4.03 -21.50 -21.85
C PRO A 72 -3.49 -20.13 -22.27
N VAL A 73 -3.99 -19.08 -21.61
CA VAL A 73 -3.53 -17.70 -21.79
C VAL A 73 -2.65 -17.30 -20.61
N ALA A 74 -1.42 -16.88 -20.90
CA ALA A 74 -0.50 -16.35 -19.90
C ALA A 74 -1.01 -15.04 -19.28
N THR A 75 -0.57 -14.78 -18.06
CA THR A 75 -0.96 -13.72 -17.12
C THR A 75 -2.45 -13.65 -16.74
N THR A 76 -3.24 -14.70 -16.99
CA THR A 76 -4.70 -14.67 -16.74
C THR A 76 -5.13 -15.54 -15.57
N GLN A 77 -5.99 -14.98 -14.72
CA GLN A 77 -6.63 -15.70 -13.64
C GLN A 77 -8.03 -15.15 -13.35
N ALA A 78 -8.94 -16.05 -12.99
CA ALA A 78 -10.23 -15.76 -12.39
C ALA A 78 -10.44 -16.66 -11.19
N ALA A 79 -10.91 -16.10 -10.08
CA ALA A 79 -11.21 -16.82 -8.86
C ALA A 79 -12.60 -16.45 -8.31
N VAL A 80 -13.31 -17.43 -7.78
CA VAL A 80 -14.57 -17.25 -7.05
C VAL A 80 -14.43 -17.82 -5.65
N SER A 81 -14.83 -17.04 -4.65
CA SER A 81 -14.90 -17.45 -3.24
C SER A 81 -16.34 -17.77 -2.88
N ILE A 82 -16.56 -18.95 -2.30
CA ILE A 82 -17.86 -19.54 -2.00
C ILE A 82 -17.90 -19.88 -0.52
N ASP A 83 -18.97 -19.51 0.17
CA ASP A 83 -19.13 -19.79 1.60
C ASP A 83 -19.51 -21.26 1.88
N GLY A 84 -19.52 -21.64 3.17
CA GLY A 84 -19.94 -22.99 3.58
C GLY A 84 -21.39 -23.36 3.24
N ALA A 85 -22.23 -22.40 2.82
CA ALA A 85 -23.59 -22.62 2.34
C ALA A 85 -23.68 -22.68 0.81
N GLY A 86 -22.54 -22.65 0.10
CA GLY A 86 -22.48 -22.71 -1.36
C GLY A 86 -22.76 -21.38 -2.06
N ARG A 87 -22.78 -20.26 -1.33
CA ARG A 87 -23.05 -18.92 -1.89
C ARG A 87 -21.76 -18.24 -2.32
N PRO A 88 -21.65 -17.77 -3.57
CA PRO A 88 -20.51 -16.97 -3.95
C PRO A 88 -20.59 -15.62 -3.23
N TRP A 89 -19.47 -15.18 -2.65
CA TRP A 89 -19.39 -13.91 -1.93
C TRP A 89 -18.33 -12.95 -2.47
N ARG A 90 -17.40 -13.45 -3.29
CA ARG A 90 -16.36 -12.64 -3.94
C ARG A 90 -15.91 -13.25 -5.25
N LEU A 91 -15.66 -12.38 -6.22
CA LEU A 91 -15.10 -12.67 -7.53
C LEU A 91 -13.85 -11.81 -7.72
N TYR A 92 -12.77 -12.43 -8.15
CA TYR A 92 -11.52 -11.78 -8.55
C TYR A 92 -11.19 -12.19 -9.98
N HIS A 93 -10.84 -11.27 -10.87
CA HIS A 93 -10.28 -11.66 -12.17
C HIS A 93 -9.47 -10.55 -12.83
N ASN A 94 -8.44 -10.90 -13.58
CA ASN A 94 -7.77 -9.97 -14.50
C ASN A 94 -8.10 -10.30 -15.97
N LEU A 95 -9.18 -11.05 -16.19
CA LEU A 95 -9.63 -11.44 -17.52
C LEU A 95 -10.13 -10.24 -18.31
N ARG A 96 -9.85 -10.25 -19.61
CA ARG A 96 -10.46 -9.40 -20.63
C ARG A 96 -11.13 -10.32 -21.65
N PRO A 97 -12.29 -9.97 -22.24
CA PRO A 97 -12.90 -10.76 -23.30
C PRO A 97 -12.01 -10.69 -24.54
N LEU A 98 -11.02 -11.57 -24.59
CA LEU A 98 -10.03 -11.68 -25.64
C LEU A 98 -10.40 -12.84 -26.56
N GLN A 99 -10.27 -12.62 -27.87
CA GLN A 99 -10.42 -13.65 -28.88
C GLN A 99 -9.19 -13.63 -29.78
N SER A 100 -8.80 -14.79 -30.28
CA SER A 100 -7.76 -14.89 -31.30
C SER A 100 -8.28 -15.68 -32.49
N ALA A 101 -8.20 -15.08 -33.68
CA ALA A 101 -8.47 -15.76 -34.94
C ALA A 101 -7.31 -16.65 -35.39
N ALA A 102 -6.12 -16.47 -34.81
CA ALA A 102 -4.94 -17.27 -35.12
C ALA A 102 -4.98 -18.60 -34.34
N PRO A 103 -4.65 -19.74 -34.98
CA PRO A 103 -4.45 -20.99 -34.26
C PRO A 103 -3.24 -20.87 -33.31
N GLY A 104 -3.14 -21.79 -32.35
CA GLY A 104 -1.94 -21.90 -31.51
C GLY A 104 -0.70 -22.32 -32.30
N CYS A 105 0.48 -22.09 -31.73
CA CYS A 105 1.74 -22.55 -32.31
C CYS A 105 1.83 -24.09 -32.35
N ASP A 106 2.69 -24.62 -33.21
CA ASP A 106 3.07 -26.04 -33.19
C ASP A 106 4.05 -26.30 -32.04
N ALA A 107 3.59 -27.01 -31.01
CA ALA A 107 4.41 -27.33 -29.83
C ALA A 107 5.60 -28.26 -30.12
N SER A 108 5.72 -28.81 -31.33
CA SER A 108 6.91 -29.57 -31.76
C SER A 108 8.09 -28.67 -32.18
N THR A 109 7.88 -27.36 -32.35
CA THR A 109 8.94 -26.40 -32.63
C THR A 109 9.89 -26.26 -31.44
N SER A 110 11.19 -26.39 -31.68
CA SER A 110 12.22 -26.22 -30.65
C SER A 110 12.46 -24.75 -30.30
N LEU A 111 12.69 -24.48 -29.01
CA LEU A 111 13.14 -23.16 -28.51
C LEU A 111 14.66 -23.08 -28.33
N ASP A 112 15.41 -24.12 -28.71
CA ASP A 112 16.87 -24.13 -28.62
C ASP A 112 17.53 -22.91 -29.27
N PRO A 113 17.08 -22.38 -30.43
CA PRO A 113 17.69 -21.17 -31.01
C PRO A 113 17.64 -19.96 -30.08
N LEU A 114 16.49 -19.71 -29.44
CA LEU A 114 16.33 -18.63 -28.47
C LEU A 114 17.16 -18.91 -27.20
N LEU A 115 17.12 -20.14 -26.68
CA LEU A 115 17.85 -20.50 -25.47
C LEU A 115 19.37 -20.41 -25.68
N ASP A 116 19.88 -20.81 -26.85
CA ASP A 116 21.29 -20.73 -27.20
C ASP A 116 21.76 -19.29 -27.37
N GLN A 117 20.93 -18.40 -27.92
CA GLN A 117 21.22 -16.96 -27.96
C GLN A 117 21.39 -16.41 -26.53
N LEU A 118 20.48 -16.74 -25.62
CA LEU A 118 20.54 -16.28 -24.24
C LEU A 118 21.73 -16.89 -23.47
N ARG A 119 22.12 -18.13 -23.79
CA ARG A 119 23.33 -18.76 -23.25
C ARG A 119 24.60 -18.10 -23.76
N ALA A 120 24.63 -17.68 -25.03
CA ALA A 120 25.74 -16.92 -25.60
C ALA A 120 25.92 -15.56 -24.91
N ASP A 121 24.83 -14.97 -24.41
CA ASP A 121 24.84 -13.72 -23.62
C ASP A 121 25.24 -13.93 -22.13
N GLY A 122 25.71 -15.13 -21.77
CA GLY A 122 26.27 -15.45 -20.44
C GLY A 122 25.26 -16.02 -19.44
N SER A 123 24.02 -16.31 -19.84
CA SER A 123 23.03 -16.95 -18.95
C SER A 123 23.18 -18.47 -18.98
N ARG A 124 23.29 -19.14 -17.83
CA ARG A 124 23.14 -20.60 -17.81
C ARG A 124 21.65 -20.92 -17.69
N ILE A 125 21.07 -21.50 -18.73
CA ILE A 125 19.63 -21.79 -18.81
C ILE A 125 19.40 -23.27 -19.07
N ASP A 126 18.73 -23.93 -18.12
CA ASP A 126 18.42 -25.35 -18.14
C ASP A 126 16.89 -25.55 -18.36
N PRO A 127 16.44 -26.11 -19.50
CA PRO A 127 15.02 -26.28 -19.78
C PRO A 127 14.36 -27.36 -18.91
N LEU A 128 13.11 -27.12 -18.52
CA LEU A 128 12.27 -28.01 -17.72
C LEU A 128 11.04 -28.46 -18.50
N GLY A 129 10.86 -29.76 -18.64
CA GLY A 129 9.71 -30.32 -19.35
C GLY A 129 9.70 -30.01 -20.84
N GLN A 130 8.56 -30.29 -21.48
CA GLN A 130 8.37 -30.11 -22.91
C GLN A 130 7.91 -28.67 -23.24
N VAL A 131 8.13 -28.26 -24.49
CA VAL A 131 7.52 -27.05 -25.06
C VAL A 131 6.01 -27.25 -25.17
N GLU A 132 5.24 -26.21 -24.81
CA GLU A 132 3.77 -26.22 -24.90
C GLU A 132 3.26 -25.04 -25.73
N ALA A 133 2.13 -25.22 -26.41
CA ALA A 133 1.44 -24.12 -27.10
C ALA A 133 0.55 -23.34 -26.12
N TRP A 134 0.75 -22.02 -26.08
CA TRP A 134 0.07 -21.08 -25.19
C TRP A 134 -0.33 -19.83 -25.98
N TYR A 135 -1.07 -18.92 -25.35
CA TYR A 135 -1.18 -17.54 -25.80
C TYR A 135 -0.45 -16.60 -24.83
N TRP A 136 0.38 -15.71 -25.37
CA TRP A 136 0.94 -14.58 -24.63
C TRP A 136 0.03 -13.37 -24.79
N ARG A 137 -0.15 -12.63 -23.70
CA ARG A 137 -0.95 -11.40 -23.70
C ARG A 137 -0.04 -10.20 -23.88
N ASP A 138 -0.23 -9.46 -24.97
CA ASP A 138 0.42 -8.19 -25.25
C ASP A 138 -0.63 -7.08 -25.26
N GLY A 139 -0.79 -6.40 -24.13
CA GLY A 139 -1.90 -5.47 -23.88
C GLY A 139 -3.26 -6.16 -24.04
N ASP A 140 -4.08 -5.64 -24.95
CA ASP A 140 -5.40 -6.20 -25.30
C ASP A 140 -5.35 -7.20 -26.48
N THR A 141 -4.16 -7.66 -26.86
CA THR A 141 -3.98 -8.62 -27.96
C THR A 141 -3.45 -9.95 -27.46
N LEU A 142 -3.88 -11.03 -28.12
CA LEU A 142 -3.39 -12.38 -27.88
C LEU A 142 -2.49 -12.84 -29.01
N VAL A 143 -1.25 -13.16 -28.67
CA VAL A 143 -0.23 -13.64 -29.59
C VAL A 143 -0.04 -15.14 -29.34
N PRO A 144 -0.21 -16.03 -30.35
CA PRO A 144 0.19 -17.42 -30.22
C PRO A 144 1.66 -17.52 -29.78
N ALA A 145 1.92 -18.32 -28.75
CA ALA A 145 3.23 -18.43 -28.15
C ALA A 145 3.61 -19.89 -27.88
N LEU A 146 4.92 -20.16 -27.93
CA LEU A 146 5.50 -21.39 -27.39
C LEU A 146 6.02 -21.12 -25.98
N ARG A 147 5.65 -21.95 -25.01
CA ARG A 147 6.10 -21.85 -23.63
C ARG A 147 7.13 -22.93 -23.30
N GLN A 148 8.28 -22.52 -22.80
CA GLN A 148 9.28 -23.41 -22.18
C GLN A 148 9.50 -22.97 -20.73
N ARG A 149 9.37 -23.91 -19.78
CA ARG A 149 9.82 -23.69 -18.40
C ARG A 149 11.34 -23.84 -18.36
N VAL A 150 12.02 -23.01 -17.57
CA VAL A 150 13.48 -23.03 -17.45
C VAL A 150 13.95 -22.73 -16.03
N ILE A 151 15.13 -23.23 -15.69
CA ILE A 151 15.94 -22.79 -14.55
C ILE A 151 17.05 -21.90 -15.10
N GLU A 152 17.19 -20.69 -14.54
CA GLU A 152 18.20 -19.72 -14.92
C GLU A 152 19.20 -19.52 -13.80
N HIS A 153 20.47 -19.73 -14.09
CA HIS A 153 21.59 -19.41 -13.21
C HIS A 153 22.34 -18.22 -13.80
N LYS A 154 22.53 -17.16 -13.00
CA LYS A 154 23.38 -16.02 -13.36
C LYS A 154 24.73 -16.17 -12.68
N GLU A 155 25.79 -15.85 -13.42
CA GLU A 155 27.14 -15.84 -12.86
C GLU A 155 27.22 -14.86 -11.67
N GLY A 156 27.79 -15.31 -10.55
CA GLY A 156 27.84 -14.54 -9.30
C GLY A 156 26.55 -14.53 -8.48
N ASN A 157 25.46 -15.16 -8.96
CA ASN A 157 24.27 -15.43 -8.16
C ASN A 157 24.23 -16.92 -7.80
N ALA A 158 24.29 -17.23 -6.50
CA ALA A 158 24.19 -18.60 -6.03
C ALA A 158 22.80 -19.22 -6.30
N LYS A 159 21.76 -18.39 -6.48
CA LYS A 159 20.37 -18.83 -6.62
C LYS A 159 19.95 -18.90 -8.08
N ALA A 160 19.20 -19.96 -8.38
CA ALA A 160 18.59 -20.14 -9.67
C ALA A 160 17.17 -19.55 -9.68
N THR A 161 16.79 -18.83 -10.73
CA THR A 161 15.42 -18.35 -10.92
C THR A 161 14.67 -19.34 -11.79
N ARG A 162 13.46 -19.75 -11.37
CA ARG A 162 12.60 -20.62 -12.19
C ARG A 162 11.51 -19.81 -12.85
N VAL A 163 11.49 -19.82 -14.17
CA VAL A 163 10.56 -19.02 -14.98
C VAL A 163 9.98 -19.82 -16.15
N GLN A 164 8.81 -19.38 -16.59
CA GLN A 164 8.17 -19.73 -17.84
C GLN A 164 8.54 -18.66 -18.88
N ARG A 165 9.17 -19.09 -19.98
CA ARG A 165 9.49 -18.23 -21.13
C ARG A 165 8.51 -18.46 -22.25
N PHE A 166 8.06 -17.37 -22.86
CA PHE A 166 7.13 -17.37 -23.97
C PHE A 166 7.85 -16.83 -25.21
N ALA A 167 7.83 -17.59 -26.30
CA ALA A 167 8.48 -17.26 -27.56
C ALA A 167 7.48 -17.21 -28.72
N SER A 168 7.89 -16.58 -29.83
CA SER A 168 7.19 -16.63 -31.13
C SER A 168 6.96 -18.08 -31.58
N CYS A 169 6.00 -18.30 -32.48
CA CYS A 169 5.79 -19.65 -33.05
C CYS A 169 6.98 -20.18 -33.86
N GLU A 170 7.89 -19.30 -34.29
CA GLU A 170 9.15 -19.67 -34.94
C GLU A 170 10.24 -20.09 -33.94
N GLY A 171 10.02 -19.88 -32.63
CA GLY A 171 10.95 -20.25 -31.57
C GLY A 171 12.19 -19.36 -31.45
N ASP A 172 12.23 -18.24 -32.17
CA ASP A 172 13.41 -17.38 -32.35
C ASP A 172 13.37 -16.05 -31.57
N ARG A 173 12.20 -15.66 -31.07
CA ARG A 173 11.99 -14.36 -30.42
C ARG A 173 11.21 -14.50 -29.13
N GLU A 174 11.78 -14.00 -28.04
CA GLU A 174 11.08 -13.89 -26.75
C GLU A 174 9.92 -12.87 -26.83
N LEU A 175 8.74 -13.30 -26.39
CA LEU A 175 7.55 -12.48 -26.24
C LEU A 175 7.37 -11.99 -24.80
N GLY A 176 7.79 -12.80 -23.82
CA GLY A 176 7.73 -12.43 -22.40
C GLY A 176 8.04 -13.58 -21.44
N ARG A 177 7.93 -13.29 -20.14
CA ARG A 177 8.28 -14.20 -19.04
C ARG A 177 7.25 -14.14 -17.92
N TRP A 178 7.10 -15.25 -17.19
CA TRP A 178 6.36 -15.34 -15.94
C TRP A 178 7.15 -16.22 -14.98
N GLY A 179 7.20 -15.93 -13.68
CA GLY A 179 7.57 -16.93 -12.66
C GLY A 179 6.91 -18.31 -12.85
N ASP A 180 7.65 -19.37 -12.55
CA ASP A 180 7.15 -20.74 -12.63
C ASP A 180 6.30 -21.10 -11.40
N GLN A 181 5.41 -22.08 -11.54
CA GLN A 181 4.55 -22.51 -10.44
C GLN A 181 5.32 -23.42 -9.47
N ALA A 182 5.43 -22.97 -8.23
CA ALA A 182 6.02 -23.76 -7.14
C ALA A 182 5.01 -24.75 -6.54
N SER A 183 5.52 -25.91 -6.08
CA SER A 183 4.68 -26.94 -5.48
C SER A 183 4.38 -26.62 -4.02
N THR A 184 3.11 -26.71 -3.65
CA THR A 184 2.64 -26.63 -2.25
C THR A 184 2.59 -27.99 -1.55
N GLN A 185 3.01 -29.07 -2.24
CA GLN A 185 3.05 -30.42 -1.68
C GLN A 185 4.36 -30.67 -0.93
N ALA A 186 4.29 -31.49 0.13
CA ALA A 186 5.47 -31.84 0.90
C ALA A 186 6.47 -32.63 0.04
N LEU A 187 7.73 -32.21 0.01
CA LEU A 187 8.77 -32.87 -0.77
C LEU A 187 9.15 -34.24 -0.20
N ARG A 188 8.97 -34.43 1.11
CA ARG A 188 9.36 -35.64 1.86
C ARG A 188 8.35 -35.88 2.98
N THR A 189 8.19 -37.14 3.37
CA THR A 189 7.48 -37.48 4.62
C THR A 189 8.19 -36.79 5.79
N PRO A 190 7.48 -36.03 6.64
CA PRO A 190 8.10 -35.39 7.78
C PRO A 190 8.46 -36.41 8.86
N ASP A 191 9.52 -36.13 9.61
CA ASP A 191 9.90 -36.94 10.77
C ASP A 191 8.90 -36.73 11.92
N ALA A 192 8.78 -37.71 12.81
CA ALA A 192 7.72 -37.72 13.83
C ALA A 192 7.90 -36.66 14.92
N GLY A 193 9.14 -36.24 15.22
CA GLY A 193 9.43 -35.35 16.35
C GLY A 193 9.02 -35.97 17.69
N ASP A 194 9.22 -37.28 17.84
CA ASP A 194 8.72 -38.09 18.96
C ASP A 194 9.57 -38.01 20.23
N GLN A 195 10.77 -37.43 20.12
CA GLN A 195 11.66 -37.15 21.25
C GLN A 195 11.56 -35.69 21.67
N ARG A 196 12.04 -35.40 22.89
CA ARG A 196 12.10 -34.03 23.40
C ARG A 196 13.46 -33.73 24.00
N VAL A 197 13.95 -32.53 23.72
CA VAL A 197 15.14 -31.95 24.36
C VAL A 197 14.74 -30.66 25.07
N LEU A 198 15.61 -30.20 25.98
CA LEU A 198 15.49 -28.90 26.60
C LEU A 198 16.56 -27.99 26.02
N THR A 199 16.18 -26.81 25.56
CA THR A 199 17.07 -25.88 24.85
C THR A 199 17.09 -24.51 25.50
N ARG A 200 18.00 -23.67 25.00
CA ARG A 200 17.96 -22.21 25.14
C ARG A 200 17.66 -21.62 23.77
N VAL A 201 16.84 -20.56 23.73
CA VAL A 201 16.47 -19.84 22.51
C VAL A 201 16.38 -18.34 22.79
N PHE A 202 16.41 -17.54 21.74
CA PHE A 202 16.02 -16.13 21.82
C PHE A 202 14.51 -16.02 21.54
N ASP A 203 13.74 -15.59 22.54
CA ASP A 203 12.29 -15.34 22.40
C ASP A 203 11.84 -14.30 23.46
N PRO A 204 11.79 -12.99 23.12
CA PRO A 204 12.20 -12.38 21.84
C PRO A 204 13.74 -12.30 21.69
N ASP A 205 14.20 -11.59 20.67
CA ASP A 205 15.63 -11.35 20.42
C ASP A 205 16.37 -10.74 21.64
N PRO A 206 17.71 -10.88 21.74
CA PRO A 206 18.48 -10.44 22.90
C PRO A 206 18.34 -8.96 23.26
N ARG A 207 18.30 -8.09 22.25
CA ARG A 207 18.23 -6.64 22.42
C ARG A 207 16.90 -6.25 23.06
N THR A 208 15.83 -6.87 22.57
CA THR A 208 14.48 -6.74 23.14
C THR A 208 14.40 -7.33 24.54
N GLN A 209 14.84 -8.57 24.71
CA GLN A 209 14.70 -9.30 25.97
C GLN A 209 15.45 -8.61 27.13
N LEU A 210 16.63 -8.07 26.85
CA LEU A 210 17.42 -7.28 27.81
C LEU A 210 16.99 -5.81 27.90
N GLN A 211 16.14 -5.34 26.98
CA GLN A 211 15.76 -3.93 26.80
C GLN A 211 16.97 -3.00 26.69
N ASP A 212 18.02 -3.45 26.00
CA ASP A 212 19.31 -2.73 25.90
C ASP A 212 19.55 -2.22 24.48
N ALA A 213 19.24 -0.94 24.24
CA ALA A 213 19.43 -0.31 22.94
C ALA A 213 20.90 -0.20 22.50
N SER A 214 21.86 -0.35 23.42
CA SER A 214 23.30 -0.28 23.15
C SER A 214 23.92 -1.61 22.75
N LEU A 215 23.17 -2.71 22.86
CA LEU A 215 23.64 -4.02 22.47
C LEU A 215 23.82 -4.10 20.95
N VAL A 216 25.07 -4.31 20.51
CA VAL A 216 25.45 -4.44 19.10
C VAL A 216 26.14 -5.77 18.91
N TRP A 217 25.72 -6.52 17.89
CA TRP A 217 26.31 -7.80 17.55
C TRP A 217 27.78 -7.67 17.14
N HIS A 218 28.60 -8.59 17.63
CA HIS A 218 29.93 -8.87 17.11
C HIS A 218 30.30 -10.31 17.49
N GLU A 219 31.24 -10.93 16.78
CA GLU A 219 31.62 -12.34 16.97
C GLU A 219 31.95 -12.67 18.44
N ALA A 220 32.77 -11.85 19.10
CA ALA A 220 33.17 -12.03 20.50
C ALA A 220 32.11 -11.60 21.54
N LEU A 221 30.87 -11.31 21.16
CA LEU A 221 29.84 -10.81 22.06
C LEU A 221 29.31 -11.94 22.94
N VAL A 222 29.56 -11.84 24.25
CA VAL A 222 28.98 -12.76 25.23
C VAL A 222 27.73 -12.13 25.83
N LEU A 223 26.62 -12.85 25.76
CA LEU A 223 25.35 -12.41 26.34
C LEU A 223 25.15 -12.97 27.74
N ALA A 224 24.51 -12.18 28.61
CA ALA A 224 24.08 -12.65 29.93
C ALA A 224 22.97 -13.71 29.80
N ASP A 225 22.86 -14.61 30.78
CA ASP A 225 21.81 -15.65 30.82
C ASP A 225 20.39 -15.07 30.65
N GLY A 226 20.15 -13.83 31.08
CA GLY A 226 18.85 -13.15 30.94
C GLY A 226 18.42 -12.88 29.50
N ALA A 227 19.32 -12.99 28.51
CA ALA A 227 18.99 -12.88 27.09
C ALA A 227 18.27 -14.13 26.54
N TYR A 228 18.35 -15.26 27.24
CA TYR A 228 17.83 -16.55 26.77
C TYR A 228 16.55 -16.93 27.52
N GLN A 229 15.58 -17.47 26.78
CA GLN A 229 14.59 -18.35 27.39
C GLN A 229 15.23 -19.73 27.56
N ASP A 230 15.33 -20.20 28.80
CA ASP A 230 16.00 -21.46 29.14
C ASP A 230 14.99 -22.58 29.45
N LYS A 231 15.40 -23.82 29.21
CA LYS A 231 14.59 -25.04 29.38
C LYS A 231 13.32 -25.05 28.52
N VAL A 232 13.40 -24.47 27.33
CA VAL A 232 12.35 -24.57 26.32
C VAL A 232 12.28 -26.01 25.82
N SER A 233 11.08 -26.59 25.80
CA SER A 233 10.89 -27.96 25.32
C SER A 233 10.76 -27.97 23.81
N LEU A 234 11.66 -28.70 23.14
CA LEU A 234 11.72 -28.77 21.70
C LEU A 234 11.51 -30.21 21.22
N PRO A 235 10.51 -30.50 20.35
CA PRO A 235 10.37 -31.80 19.72
C PRO A 235 11.51 -32.04 18.73
N VAL A 236 12.11 -33.22 18.74
CA VAL A 236 13.19 -33.62 17.84
C VAL A 236 13.03 -35.09 17.46
N SER A 237 13.78 -35.56 16.48
CA SER A 237 13.75 -36.97 16.05
C SER A 237 15.07 -37.66 16.34
N LEU A 238 15.04 -38.99 16.47
CA LEU A 238 16.25 -39.83 16.55
C LEU A 238 16.58 -40.39 15.17
N GLN A 239 17.80 -40.13 14.70
CA GLN A 239 18.37 -40.78 13.51
C GLN A 239 19.60 -41.58 13.94
N GLY A 240 19.47 -42.91 13.95
CA GLY A 240 20.48 -43.78 14.56
C GLY A 240 20.52 -43.57 16.08
N SER A 241 21.66 -43.13 16.61
CA SER A 241 21.84 -42.78 18.03
C SER A 241 21.63 -41.29 18.33
N ASP A 242 21.55 -40.46 17.30
CA ASP A 242 21.69 -39.02 17.46
C ASP A 242 20.32 -38.34 17.37
N TYR A 243 20.10 -37.39 18.27
CA TYR A 243 18.98 -36.46 18.22
C TYR A 243 19.29 -35.41 17.14
N VAL A 244 18.36 -35.23 16.22
CA VAL A 244 18.48 -34.29 15.10
C VAL A 244 17.33 -33.29 15.11
N LEU A 245 17.60 -32.07 14.63
CA LEU A 245 16.62 -30.99 14.52
C LEU A 245 15.67 -31.22 13.33
N SER A 246 14.83 -32.25 13.45
CA SER A 246 13.80 -32.61 12.48
C SER A 246 12.53 -33.08 13.17
N GLY A 247 11.37 -32.65 12.66
CA GLY A 247 10.06 -33.02 13.18
C GLY A 247 8.93 -32.76 12.19
N PRO A 248 7.67 -32.73 12.67
CA PRO A 248 6.49 -32.66 11.80
C PRO A 248 6.33 -31.33 11.08
N HIS A 249 6.95 -30.26 11.60
CA HIS A 249 6.74 -28.88 11.17
C HIS A 249 8.00 -28.20 10.66
N ALA A 250 9.19 -28.61 11.11
CA ALA A 250 10.44 -28.01 10.69
C ALA A 250 11.51 -29.08 10.51
N ARG A 251 12.53 -28.79 9.70
CA ARG A 251 13.75 -29.59 9.57
C ARG A 251 14.93 -28.70 9.21
N VAL A 252 16.01 -28.81 9.97
CA VAL A 252 17.29 -28.17 9.62
C VAL A 252 17.96 -28.97 8.50
N VAL A 253 18.48 -28.27 7.50
CA VAL A 253 19.22 -28.82 6.36
C VAL A 253 20.44 -27.97 6.06
N ASP A 254 21.41 -28.54 5.36
CA ASP A 254 22.56 -27.85 4.76
C ASP A 254 22.43 -28.05 3.24
N ALA A 255 21.96 -27.01 2.54
CA ALA A 255 21.53 -27.11 1.14
C ALA A 255 22.22 -26.08 0.24
N ILE A 256 22.65 -24.95 0.80
CA ILE A 256 23.31 -23.85 0.11
C ILE A 256 24.68 -23.64 0.74
N GLU A 257 25.73 -23.55 -0.09
CA GLU A 257 27.09 -23.28 0.39
C GLU A 257 27.15 -22.01 1.28
N PRO A 258 27.98 -21.98 2.34
CA PRO A 258 28.98 -22.99 2.72
C PRO A 258 28.40 -24.30 3.29
N THR A 259 29.04 -25.42 2.96
CA THR A 259 28.70 -26.72 3.59
C THR A 259 29.02 -26.69 5.08
N THR A 260 27.98 -26.59 5.92
CA THR A 260 28.08 -26.59 7.38
C THR A 260 27.23 -27.74 7.96
N ALA A 261 27.87 -28.64 8.71
CA ALA A 261 27.17 -29.79 9.27
C ALA A 261 26.05 -29.36 10.23
N THR A 262 24.82 -29.81 9.94
CA THR A 262 23.65 -29.56 10.77
C THR A 262 23.86 -30.09 12.19
N TYR A 263 23.43 -29.32 13.20
CA TYR A 263 23.61 -29.69 14.60
C TYR A 263 22.85 -30.97 14.97
N GLN A 264 23.58 -31.89 15.62
CA GLN A 264 23.06 -33.13 16.20
C GLN A 264 23.86 -33.50 17.44
N ALA A 265 23.26 -34.28 18.34
CA ALA A 265 23.96 -34.79 19.51
C ALA A 265 23.44 -36.17 19.93
N ASP A 266 24.28 -36.98 20.56
CA ASP A 266 23.94 -38.31 21.08
C ASP A 266 23.21 -38.26 22.44
N ASN A 267 23.07 -37.07 23.03
CA ASN A 267 22.48 -36.86 24.34
C ASN A 267 21.63 -35.59 24.39
N GLN A 268 20.50 -35.67 25.11
CA GLN A 268 19.53 -34.57 25.20
C GLN A 268 20.05 -33.34 25.94
N GLN A 269 21.09 -33.48 26.79
CA GLN A 269 21.62 -32.38 27.60
C GLN A 269 22.49 -31.41 26.78
N ALA A 270 23.01 -31.87 25.63
CA ALA A 270 23.85 -31.07 24.74
C ALA A 270 23.12 -29.89 24.08
N PHE A 271 21.78 -29.92 24.02
CA PHE A 271 20.97 -28.90 23.33
C PHE A 271 20.80 -27.57 24.09
N ARG A 272 21.34 -27.43 25.30
CA ARG A 272 21.30 -26.17 26.07
C ARG A 272 22.51 -25.28 25.73
N LEU A 273 22.62 -24.92 24.45
CA LEU A 273 23.70 -24.09 23.90
C LEU A 273 23.48 -22.60 24.17
N THR A 274 24.55 -21.80 24.07
CA THR A 274 24.47 -20.34 23.94
C THR A 274 24.90 -19.93 22.53
N ARG A 275 24.74 -18.66 22.18
CA ARG A 275 25.11 -18.14 20.85
C ARG A 275 26.58 -18.34 20.48
N ASP A 276 27.42 -18.60 21.49
CA ASP A 276 28.85 -18.84 21.30
C ASP A 276 29.12 -20.22 20.66
N ASP A 277 28.11 -21.10 20.60
CA ASP A 277 28.17 -22.39 19.92
C ASP A 277 27.46 -22.30 18.55
N PRO A 278 28.10 -22.74 17.45
CA PRO A 278 27.50 -22.73 16.12
C PRO A 278 26.15 -23.45 16.04
N GLY A 279 25.93 -24.50 16.84
CA GLY A 279 24.67 -25.24 16.86
C GLY A 279 23.49 -24.46 17.44
N PHE A 280 23.73 -23.32 18.09
CA PHE A 280 22.66 -22.48 18.62
C PHE A 280 21.77 -21.89 17.51
N ALA A 281 22.36 -21.47 16.38
CA ALA A 281 21.62 -20.94 15.24
C ALA A 281 20.58 -21.95 14.72
N ASP A 282 20.99 -23.21 14.56
CA ASP A 282 20.12 -24.32 14.15
C ASP A 282 18.97 -24.53 15.13
N ILE A 283 19.26 -24.56 16.43
CA ILE A 283 18.26 -24.75 17.48
C ILE A 283 17.25 -23.58 17.47
N ASN A 284 17.73 -22.35 17.35
CA ASN A 284 16.89 -21.15 17.40
C ASN A 284 15.97 -21.07 16.16
N ALA A 285 16.52 -21.26 14.96
CA ALA A 285 15.73 -21.26 13.72
C ALA A 285 14.71 -22.40 13.66
N TYR A 286 15.12 -23.62 14.06
CA TYR A 286 14.23 -24.76 14.14
C TYR A 286 13.07 -24.53 15.12
N TYR A 287 13.36 -23.99 16.31
CA TYR A 287 12.33 -23.68 17.31
C TYR A 287 11.29 -22.70 16.77
N HIS A 288 11.70 -21.59 16.17
CA HIS A 288 10.79 -20.56 15.67
C HIS A 288 9.99 -21.01 14.46
N LEU A 289 10.59 -21.78 13.54
CA LEU A 289 9.86 -22.33 12.39
C LEU A 289 8.82 -23.37 12.83
N ASP A 290 9.17 -24.26 13.77
CA ASP A 290 8.22 -25.21 14.38
C ASP A 290 7.09 -24.46 15.12
N LEU A 291 7.42 -23.42 15.88
CA LEU A 291 6.46 -22.59 16.59
C LEU A 291 5.51 -21.87 15.64
N ALA A 292 6.02 -21.27 14.58
CA ALA A 292 5.23 -20.53 13.59
C ALA A 292 4.25 -21.45 12.84
N GLN A 293 4.69 -22.65 12.45
CA GLN A 293 3.81 -23.67 11.88
C GLN A 293 2.73 -24.14 12.84
N ARG A 294 3.07 -24.40 14.12
CA ARG A 294 2.07 -24.75 15.14
C ARG A 294 1.08 -23.62 15.39
N HIS A 295 1.55 -22.38 15.39
CA HIS A 295 0.71 -21.19 15.50
C HIS A 295 -0.29 -21.12 14.35
N LEU A 296 0.16 -21.24 13.10
CA LEU A 296 -0.71 -21.27 11.92
C LEU A 296 -1.81 -22.34 12.03
N LYS A 297 -1.45 -23.54 12.50
CA LYS A 297 -2.42 -24.63 12.72
C LYS A 297 -3.41 -24.30 13.85
N ALA A 298 -2.96 -23.70 14.94
CA ALA A 298 -3.81 -23.23 16.04
C ALA A 298 -4.76 -22.09 15.63
N LEU A 299 -4.38 -21.30 14.62
CA LEU A 299 -5.27 -20.32 13.99
C LEU A 299 -6.38 -20.97 13.15
N GLY A 300 -6.33 -22.29 12.90
CA GLY A 300 -7.35 -23.03 12.15
C GLY A 300 -6.94 -23.43 10.74
N PHE A 301 -5.74 -23.07 10.29
CA PHE A 301 -5.21 -23.43 8.97
C PHE A 301 -4.43 -24.75 9.03
N THR A 302 -5.08 -25.82 9.51
CA THR A 302 -4.44 -27.10 9.86
C THR A 302 -3.68 -27.73 8.69
N ASP A 303 -4.25 -27.64 7.49
CA ASP A 303 -3.79 -28.35 6.29
C ASP A 303 -3.15 -27.43 5.25
N LEU A 304 -3.01 -26.12 5.55
CA LEU A 304 -2.49 -25.13 4.61
C LEU A 304 -1.03 -25.42 4.22
N ILE A 305 -0.18 -25.67 5.22
CA ILE A 305 1.21 -26.09 5.02
C ILE A 305 1.30 -27.57 5.41
N PRO A 306 1.36 -28.49 4.42
CA PRO A 306 1.48 -29.92 4.70
C PRO A 306 2.94 -30.27 5.00
N GLY A 307 3.18 -31.00 6.10
CA GLY A 307 4.52 -31.46 6.50
C GLY A 307 5.49 -30.35 6.89
N ALA A 308 6.77 -30.72 7.03
CA ALA A 308 7.82 -29.80 7.44
C ALA A 308 8.19 -28.80 6.34
N LEU A 309 8.59 -27.61 6.76
CA LEU A 309 9.41 -26.70 5.95
C LEU A 309 10.88 -26.91 6.33
N ASP A 310 11.75 -26.82 5.33
CA ASP A 310 13.19 -26.90 5.56
C ASP A 310 13.73 -25.53 5.97
N VAL A 311 14.80 -25.51 6.75
CA VAL A 311 15.55 -24.29 7.07
C VAL A 311 17.04 -24.57 6.96
N ASP A 312 17.72 -23.73 6.19
CA ASP A 312 19.17 -23.67 6.10
C ASP A 312 19.62 -22.38 6.80
N THR A 313 20.38 -22.56 7.87
CA THR A 313 20.76 -21.53 8.86
C THR A 313 22.08 -20.84 8.56
N ASP A 314 22.83 -21.31 7.57
CA ASP A 314 24.14 -20.79 7.14
C ASP A 314 24.16 -20.62 5.61
N ALA A 315 23.03 -20.20 5.03
CA ALA A 315 22.78 -20.22 3.60
C ALA A 315 23.41 -19.03 2.87
N GLY A 316 24.56 -19.26 2.24
CA GLY A 316 25.23 -18.26 1.41
C GLY A 316 26.13 -17.29 2.19
N TYR A 317 26.89 -16.49 1.45
CA TYR A 317 27.84 -15.52 2.00
C TYR A 317 27.29 -14.09 2.13
N GLN A 318 26.00 -13.91 1.87
CA GLN A 318 25.34 -12.61 1.83
C GLN A 318 24.55 -12.37 3.12
N ASP A 319 24.39 -11.09 3.44
CA ASP A 319 23.52 -10.57 4.50
C ASP A 319 22.11 -10.45 3.91
N ASN A 320 21.39 -11.58 3.89
CA ASN A 320 20.06 -11.70 3.32
C ASN A 320 19.39 -13.05 3.67
N SER A 321 18.15 -12.98 4.13
CA SER A 321 17.24 -14.12 4.27
C SER A 321 16.26 -14.21 3.10
N LEU A 322 15.71 -15.40 2.84
CA LEU A 322 14.49 -15.56 2.03
C LEU A 322 13.77 -16.89 2.28
N TYR A 323 12.54 -16.97 1.81
CA TYR A 323 11.83 -18.22 1.56
C TYR A 323 11.90 -18.63 0.08
N ASP A 324 12.45 -19.82 -0.21
CA ASP A 324 12.41 -20.43 -1.54
C ASP A 324 11.14 -21.30 -1.67
N PRO A 325 10.17 -20.91 -2.52
CA PRO A 325 8.93 -21.67 -2.69
C PRO A 325 9.12 -23.00 -3.44
N PHE A 326 10.13 -23.12 -4.31
CA PHE A 326 10.38 -24.33 -5.10
C PHE A 326 11.03 -25.44 -4.28
N GLU A 327 11.86 -25.06 -3.33
CA GLU A 327 12.49 -25.99 -2.37
C GLU A 327 11.72 -26.07 -1.05
N ARG A 328 10.72 -25.20 -0.84
CA ARG A 328 9.97 -25.04 0.41
C ARG A 328 10.90 -24.89 1.62
N ARG A 329 11.88 -24.00 1.47
CA ARG A 329 13.00 -23.84 2.41
C ARG A 329 13.21 -22.37 2.77
N LEU A 330 13.44 -22.12 4.06
CA LEU A 330 13.98 -20.85 4.53
C LEU A 330 15.50 -20.89 4.38
N GLU A 331 16.07 -19.85 3.81
CA GLU A 331 17.52 -19.70 3.61
C GLU A 331 17.97 -18.45 4.36
N LEU A 332 18.73 -18.64 5.44
CA LEU A 332 19.12 -17.60 6.39
C LEU A 332 20.62 -17.31 6.26
N GLY A 333 20.96 -16.05 6.02
CA GLY A 333 22.33 -15.62 5.78
C GLY A 333 23.18 -15.55 7.05
N ARG A 334 24.49 -15.67 6.88
CA ARG A 334 25.49 -15.65 7.96
C ARG A 334 26.20 -14.32 8.17
N SER A 335 26.13 -13.43 7.18
CA SER A 335 26.98 -12.25 7.11
C SER A 335 26.38 -11.12 7.93
N GLY A 336 27.15 -10.55 8.86
CA GLY A 336 26.61 -9.57 9.80
C GLY A 336 26.12 -10.25 11.06
N VAL A 337 24.93 -9.92 11.53
CA VAL A 337 24.22 -10.78 12.48
C VAL A 337 23.80 -12.04 11.71
N PRO A 338 24.02 -13.26 12.24
CA PRO A 338 23.43 -14.44 11.64
C PRO A 338 21.91 -14.33 11.70
N ASP A 339 21.24 -14.36 10.55
CA ASP A 339 19.78 -14.19 10.43
C ASP A 339 19.01 -15.20 11.30
N ALA A 340 19.58 -16.41 11.46
CA ALA A 340 19.07 -17.47 12.32
C ALA A 340 19.07 -17.12 13.83
N GLU A 341 19.80 -16.09 14.26
CA GLU A 341 19.72 -15.56 15.63
C GLU A 341 18.51 -14.62 15.84
N ASP A 342 17.93 -13.98 14.81
CA ASP A 342 16.79 -13.06 15.00
C ASP A 342 15.44 -13.76 14.73
N PRO A 343 14.60 -13.99 15.76
CA PRO A 343 13.27 -14.59 15.59
C PRO A 343 12.38 -13.86 14.58
N MET A 344 12.49 -12.52 14.48
CA MET A 344 11.66 -11.77 13.56
C MET A 344 11.97 -12.10 12.10
N VAL A 345 13.23 -12.40 11.76
CA VAL A 345 13.62 -12.83 10.41
C VAL A 345 12.95 -14.15 10.06
N ILE A 346 13.03 -15.14 10.95
CA ILE A 346 12.42 -16.47 10.74
C ILE A 346 10.90 -16.37 10.56
N TRP A 347 10.22 -15.54 11.37
CA TRP A 347 8.77 -15.31 11.25
C TRP A 347 8.38 -14.54 10.00
N HIS A 348 9.21 -13.60 9.55
CA HIS A 348 9.02 -12.87 8.29
C HIS A 348 9.08 -13.84 7.09
N GLU A 349 10.12 -14.66 7.02
CA GLU A 349 10.27 -15.65 5.94
C GLU A 349 9.19 -16.73 5.98
N PHE A 350 8.77 -17.14 7.17
CA PHE A 350 7.60 -17.99 7.32
C PHE A 350 6.33 -17.35 6.74
N GLY A 351 6.19 -16.02 6.82
CA GLY A 351 5.11 -15.26 6.19
C GLY A 351 5.06 -15.46 4.67
N HIS A 352 6.20 -15.39 3.98
CA HIS A 352 6.27 -15.75 2.56
C HIS A 352 5.88 -17.20 2.30
N GLY A 353 6.27 -18.12 3.20
CA GLY A 353 5.82 -19.52 3.17
C GLY A 353 4.30 -19.67 3.26
N VAL A 354 3.64 -18.91 4.14
CA VAL A 354 2.17 -18.86 4.24
C VAL A 354 1.55 -18.37 2.94
N GLN A 355 2.03 -17.25 2.40
CA GLN A 355 1.52 -16.69 1.15
C GLN A 355 1.66 -17.64 -0.03
N HIS A 356 2.83 -18.29 -0.19
CA HIS A 356 3.05 -19.31 -1.22
C HIS A 356 2.01 -20.45 -1.14
N HIS A 357 1.69 -20.94 0.06
CA HIS A 357 0.73 -22.04 0.21
C HIS A 357 -0.74 -21.61 -0.01
N ILE A 358 -1.04 -20.32 0.16
CA ILE A 358 -2.36 -19.75 -0.16
C ILE A 358 -2.50 -19.47 -1.66
N VAL A 359 -1.51 -18.80 -2.26
CA VAL A 359 -1.52 -18.27 -3.64
C VAL A 359 -0.19 -18.55 -4.35
N PRO A 360 0.02 -19.77 -4.87
CA PRO A 360 1.32 -20.19 -5.41
C PRO A 360 1.73 -19.51 -6.73
N ASP A 361 0.80 -18.88 -7.44
CA ASP A 361 0.99 -18.36 -8.81
C ASP A 361 0.95 -16.83 -8.91
N LEU A 362 1.05 -16.11 -7.80
CA LEU A 362 0.71 -14.67 -7.81
C LEU A 362 1.75 -13.79 -8.53
N GLY A 363 3.00 -14.25 -8.63
CA GLY A 363 4.10 -13.52 -9.27
C GLY A 363 4.46 -12.21 -8.57
N GLU A 364 5.12 -11.30 -9.28
CA GLU A 364 5.51 -9.96 -8.80
C GLU A 364 4.61 -8.84 -9.37
N GLU A 365 3.46 -9.19 -9.95
CA GLU A 365 2.56 -8.23 -10.59
C GLU A 365 1.76 -7.38 -9.57
N GLY A 366 1.42 -6.15 -9.95
CA GLY A 366 0.65 -5.24 -9.11
C GLY A 366 1.47 -4.68 -7.94
N ASP A 367 0.89 -4.72 -6.74
CA ASP A 367 1.54 -4.25 -5.51
C ASP A 367 2.01 -5.43 -4.62
N TRP A 368 2.05 -6.66 -5.17
CA TRP A 368 2.27 -7.86 -4.38
C TRP A 368 3.63 -7.91 -3.67
N GLY A 369 4.68 -7.37 -4.29
CA GLY A 369 6.01 -7.32 -3.67
C GLY A 369 5.98 -6.63 -2.31
N ALA A 370 5.47 -5.39 -2.24
CA ALA A 370 5.34 -4.68 -0.98
C ALA A 370 4.28 -5.26 -0.04
N ILE A 371 3.21 -5.87 -0.57
CA ILE A 371 2.22 -6.60 0.24
C ILE A 371 2.88 -7.79 0.95
N GLY A 372 3.70 -8.56 0.23
CA GLY A 372 4.41 -9.72 0.76
C GLY A 372 5.35 -9.34 1.90
N GLU A 373 6.19 -8.35 1.65
CA GLU A 373 7.12 -7.80 2.63
C GLU A 373 6.41 -7.25 3.88
N GLY A 374 5.39 -6.41 3.68
CA GLY A 374 4.64 -5.82 4.78
C GLY A 374 3.85 -6.86 5.58
N PHE A 375 3.42 -7.96 4.96
CA PHE A 375 2.77 -9.08 5.64
C PHE A 375 3.77 -9.86 6.50
N GLY A 376 4.96 -10.17 5.97
CA GLY A 376 6.05 -10.80 6.73
C GLY A 376 6.43 -9.96 7.96
N ASP A 377 6.61 -8.64 7.78
CA ASP A 377 6.91 -7.71 8.86
C ASP A 377 5.81 -7.67 9.92
N PHE A 378 4.54 -7.60 9.49
CA PHE A 378 3.39 -7.65 10.40
C PHE A 378 3.37 -8.95 11.22
N LEU A 379 3.57 -10.10 10.58
CA LEU A 379 3.48 -11.40 11.25
C LEU A 379 4.61 -11.55 12.29
N ALA A 380 5.83 -11.14 11.94
CA ALA A 380 6.98 -11.11 12.86
C ALA A 380 6.73 -10.17 14.05
N ALA A 381 6.22 -8.96 13.79
CA ALA A 381 5.92 -8.00 14.84
C ALA A 381 4.76 -8.48 15.74
N SER A 382 3.71 -9.08 15.18
CA SER A 382 2.61 -9.67 15.93
C SER A 382 3.11 -10.77 16.88
N HIS A 383 4.00 -11.65 16.41
CA HIS A 383 4.63 -12.66 17.26
C HIS A 383 5.40 -12.02 18.42
N ARG A 384 6.31 -11.09 18.12
CA ARG A 384 7.13 -10.41 19.14
C ARG A 384 6.31 -9.73 20.24
N GLN A 385 5.16 -9.15 19.88
CA GLN A 385 4.24 -8.49 20.83
C GLN A 385 3.61 -9.42 21.87
N ARG A 386 3.76 -10.75 21.73
CA ARG A 386 3.29 -11.72 22.73
C ARG A 386 4.14 -11.69 24.01
N SER A 387 5.39 -11.26 23.92
CA SER A 387 6.26 -11.04 25.08
C SER A 387 6.06 -9.66 25.71
N GLU A 388 6.25 -9.54 27.03
CA GLU A 388 6.20 -8.23 27.72
C GLU A 388 7.31 -7.29 27.24
N ALA A 389 8.53 -7.81 27.07
CA ALA A 389 9.66 -7.06 26.57
C ALA A 389 9.40 -6.51 25.15
N GLY A 390 8.81 -7.32 24.25
CA GLY A 390 8.44 -6.89 22.91
C GLY A 390 7.41 -5.77 22.87
N ARG A 391 6.54 -5.68 23.89
CA ARG A 391 5.57 -4.57 24.02
C ARG A 391 6.21 -3.27 24.52
N GLN A 392 7.25 -3.37 25.34
CA GLN A 392 7.82 -2.21 26.06
C GLN A 392 9.01 -1.58 25.33
N PHE A 393 9.80 -2.38 24.62
CA PHE A 393 11.04 -1.94 24.00
C PHE A 393 10.88 -1.84 22.48
N GLU A 394 11.08 -0.66 21.90
CA GLU A 394 11.00 -0.39 20.44
C GLU A 394 9.88 -1.20 19.72
N PRO A 395 8.60 -1.08 20.13
CA PRO A 395 7.55 -2.05 19.79
C PRO A 395 7.20 -2.14 18.30
N ALA A 396 7.44 -1.07 17.53
CA ALA A 396 7.17 -0.99 16.10
C ALA A 396 8.37 -1.39 15.23
N MET A 397 9.52 -1.67 15.84
CA MET A 397 10.74 -1.98 15.12
C MET A 397 10.74 -3.41 14.61
N VAL A 398 11.11 -3.60 13.35
CA VAL A 398 11.29 -4.91 12.72
C VAL A 398 12.78 -5.26 12.70
N PHE A 399 13.11 -6.53 12.95
CA PHE A 399 14.49 -7.07 12.99
C PHE A 399 15.35 -6.30 13.99
N ASN A 400 14.89 -6.28 15.25
CA ASN A 400 15.50 -5.46 16.29
C ASN A 400 16.97 -5.85 16.54
N TRP A 401 17.29 -7.13 16.36
CA TRP A 401 18.63 -7.67 16.51
C TRP A 401 19.43 -7.59 15.23
N ASP A 402 18.86 -8.09 14.13
CA ASP A 402 19.53 -8.16 12.84
C ASP A 402 19.77 -6.75 12.23
N ALA A 403 18.79 -5.85 12.20
CA ALA A 403 18.95 -4.57 11.49
C ALA A 403 19.84 -3.51 12.18
N ARG A 404 20.79 -3.86 13.07
CA ARG A 404 21.58 -2.92 13.90
C ARG A 404 23.09 -2.90 13.67
N PHE A 405 23.61 -3.64 12.69
CA PHE A 405 25.04 -3.63 12.35
C PHE A 405 25.37 -2.95 11.00
N THR A 406 24.36 -2.43 10.29
CA THR A 406 24.52 -1.73 9.00
C THR A 406 24.15 -0.25 9.10
N ASP A 407 24.52 0.54 8.09
CA ASP A 407 24.08 1.93 7.89
C ASP A 407 22.62 2.04 7.38
N ARG A 408 21.92 0.90 7.27
CA ARG A 408 20.53 0.86 6.81
C ARG A 408 19.60 1.35 7.91
N THR A 409 18.62 2.17 7.52
CA THR A 409 17.53 2.53 8.42
C THR A 409 16.61 1.31 8.57
N PRO A 410 16.40 0.80 9.80
CA PRO A 410 15.54 -0.34 10.06
C PRO A 410 14.09 -0.10 9.61
N ARG A 411 13.39 -1.17 9.24
CA ARG A 411 11.96 -1.11 8.95
C ARG A 411 11.16 -0.88 10.24
N GLN A 412 10.11 -0.07 10.16
CA GLN A 412 9.25 0.28 11.28
C GLN A 412 7.78 0.23 10.87
N LEU A 413 6.91 -0.18 11.79
CA LEU A 413 5.46 -0.35 11.57
C LEU A 413 4.63 0.76 12.22
N ASP A 414 5.21 1.95 12.31
CA ASP A 414 4.59 3.17 12.85
C ASP A 414 4.81 4.41 11.95
N ASP A 415 5.12 4.22 10.66
CA ASP A 415 5.28 5.32 9.71
C ASP A 415 3.93 5.94 9.33
N ALA A 416 3.39 6.78 10.20
CA ALA A 416 2.12 7.47 10.01
C ALA A 416 2.10 8.42 8.80
N ARG A 417 3.23 8.66 8.13
CA ARG A 417 3.35 9.53 6.94
C ARG A 417 3.14 8.77 5.63
N ALA A 418 3.35 7.46 5.60
CA ALA A 418 3.26 6.67 4.38
C ALA A 418 1.86 6.82 3.74
N ARG A 419 1.79 7.13 2.44
CA ARG A 419 0.54 7.27 1.70
C ARG A 419 0.58 6.49 0.39
N TYR A 420 -0.52 5.80 0.10
CA TYR A 420 -0.74 5.15 -1.18
C TYR A 420 -1.08 6.18 -2.25
N HIS A 421 -0.54 5.97 -3.44
CA HIS A 421 -0.82 6.73 -4.64
C HIS A 421 -1.19 5.77 -5.78
N PRO A 422 -2.37 5.91 -6.42
CA PRO A 422 -2.86 4.95 -7.41
C PRO A 422 -1.99 4.85 -8.68
N ASP A 423 -1.27 5.92 -9.00
CA ASP A 423 -0.35 5.94 -10.15
C ASP A 423 1.03 5.35 -9.86
N TYR A 424 1.29 4.87 -8.64
CA TYR A 424 2.54 4.20 -8.30
C TYR A 424 2.41 2.68 -8.39
N ASN A 425 3.55 2.02 -8.59
CA ASN A 425 3.70 0.59 -8.37
C ASN A 425 4.50 0.37 -7.09
N TYR A 426 4.16 -0.68 -6.34
CA TYR A 426 4.78 -0.98 -5.05
C TYR A 426 5.48 -2.36 -5.06
N PRO A 427 6.65 -2.49 -5.72
CA PRO A 427 7.49 -3.67 -5.61
C PRO A 427 8.17 -3.76 -4.23
N ALA A 428 8.71 -4.93 -3.89
CA ALA A 428 9.38 -5.19 -2.62
C ALA A 428 10.57 -4.26 -2.39
N HIS A 429 10.76 -3.84 -1.13
CA HIS A 429 11.93 -3.10 -0.64
C HIS A 429 12.16 -1.72 -1.26
N ARG A 430 11.16 -1.16 -1.94
CA ARG A 430 11.30 0.17 -2.55
C ARG A 430 10.81 1.24 -1.60
N THR A 431 11.70 2.20 -1.33
CA THR A 431 11.29 3.47 -0.74
C THR A 431 10.63 4.32 -1.81
N ILE A 432 9.38 4.68 -1.57
CA ILE A 432 8.54 5.51 -2.43
C ILE A 432 8.09 6.69 -1.58
N ASN A 433 8.39 7.91 -2.02
CA ASN A 433 7.97 9.12 -1.32
C ASN A 433 8.47 9.20 0.15
N GLY A 434 9.75 8.84 0.37
CA GLY A 434 10.39 8.86 1.69
C GLY A 434 9.82 7.88 2.72
N SER A 435 9.03 6.89 2.28
CA SER A 435 8.49 5.80 3.08
C SER A 435 8.75 4.48 2.37
N ASN A 436 9.07 3.41 3.10
CA ASN A 436 9.21 2.10 2.47
C ASN A 436 7.81 1.57 2.08
N GLY A 437 7.64 1.09 0.84
CA GLY A 437 6.41 0.47 0.35
C GLY A 437 5.97 -0.73 1.20
N ASP A 438 6.92 -1.50 1.74
CA ASP A 438 6.68 -2.61 2.65
C ASP A 438 5.95 -2.11 3.93
N GLN A 439 6.41 -0.98 4.46
CA GLN A 439 5.82 -0.33 5.65
C GLN A 439 4.45 0.26 5.35
N LEU A 440 4.17 0.70 4.12
CA LEU A 440 2.86 1.20 3.74
C LEU A 440 1.77 0.13 3.92
N TRP A 441 2.11 -1.14 3.71
CA TRP A 441 1.21 -2.26 3.97
C TRP A 441 1.24 -2.74 5.42
N GLY A 442 2.43 -2.94 6.00
CA GLY A 442 2.58 -3.49 7.35
C GLY A 442 2.10 -2.55 8.47
N THR A 443 2.33 -1.23 8.34
CA THR A 443 1.97 -0.22 9.36
C THR A 443 0.49 -0.23 9.71
N PRO A 444 -0.46 -0.08 8.76
CA PRO A 444 -1.87 -0.07 9.11
C PRO A 444 -2.37 -1.37 9.75
N LEU A 445 -1.83 -2.52 9.34
CA LEU A 445 -2.15 -3.82 9.96
C LEU A 445 -1.70 -3.85 11.43
N PHE A 446 -0.46 -3.45 11.69
CA PHE A 446 0.11 -3.45 13.03
C PHE A 446 -0.58 -2.45 13.96
N GLN A 447 -0.85 -1.23 13.49
CA GLN A 447 -1.56 -0.22 14.29
C GLN A 447 -3.00 -0.66 14.61
N ALA A 448 -3.70 -1.28 13.64
CA ALA A 448 -5.03 -1.83 13.87
C ALA A 448 -5.01 -3.04 14.84
N LEU A 449 -3.97 -3.88 14.81
CA LEU A 449 -3.74 -4.93 15.80
C LEU A 449 -3.61 -4.33 17.20
N LEU A 450 -2.74 -3.33 17.39
CA LEU A 450 -2.52 -2.70 18.69
C LEU A 450 -3.81 -2.07 19.25
N ALA A 451 -4.56 -1.35 18.43
CA ALA A 451 -5.86 -0.78 18.82
C ALA A 451 -6.87 -1.88 19.20
N SER A 452 -6.87 -2.99 18.47
CA SER A 452 -7.76 -4.12 18.71
C SER A 452 -7.44 -4.86 20.00
N VAL A 453 -6.15 -5.06 20.30
CA VAL A 453 -5.70 -5.66 21.57
C VAL A 453 -5.99 -4.73 22.75
N ALA A 454 -5.80 -3.42 22.59
CA ALA A 454 -6.13 -2.46 23.63
C ALA A 454 -7.62 -2.48 24.01
N GLU A 455 -8.51 -2.72 23.05
CA GLU A 455 -9.96 -2.79 23.28
C GLU A 455 -10.44 -4.17 23.74
N HIS A 456 -9.92 -5.25 23.15
CA HIS A 456 -10.46 -6.61 23.32
C HIS A 456 -9.56 -7.56 24.13
N GLY A 457 -8.39 -7.10 24.56
CA GLY A 457 -7.41 -7.88 25.30
C GLY A 457 -6.55 -8.81 24.43
N GLU A 458 -5.68 -9.58 25.09
CA GLU A 458 -4.65 -10.40 24.43
C GLU A 458 -5.20 -11.46 23.46
N GLY A 459 -6.42 -11.95 23.67
CA GLY A 459 -7.08 -12.88 22.75
C GLY A 459 -7.29 -12.30 21.34
N ALA A 460 -7.28 -10.98 21.19
CA ALA A 460 -7.39 -10.33 19.89
C ALA A 460 -6.19 -10.59 18.98
N ARG A 461 -5.00 -10.94 19.51
CA ARG A 461 -3.80 -11.18 18.68
C ARG A 461 -3.99 -12.35 17.72
N ASP A 462 -4.41 -13.49 18.26
CA ASP A 462 -4.66 -14.69 17.44
C ASP A 462 -5.85 -14.47 16.51
N GLU A 463 -6.88 -13.75 16.97
CA GLU A 463 -8.03 -13.42 16.13
C GLU A 463 -7.62 -12.53 14.94
N PHE A 464 -6.68 -11.60 15.15
CA PHE A 464 -6.19 -10.67 14.14
C PHE A 464 -5.17 -11.32 13.18
N ASP A 465 -4.26 -12.16 13.66
CA ASP A 465 -3.41 -12.96 12.76
C ASP A 465 -4.28 -13.83 11.85
N ARG A 466 -5.32 -14.46 12.41
CA ARG A 466 -6.27 -15.29 11.67
C ARG A 466 -6.97 -14.51 10.55
N LEU A 467 -7.50 -13.31 10.83
CA LEU A 467 -8.20 -12.54 9.79
C LEU A 467 -7.26 -12.01 8.71
N VAL A 468 -6.01 -11.65 9.06
CA VAL A 468 -5.06 -11.14 8.06
C VAL A 468 -4.65 -12.27 7.13
N ILE A 469 -4.34 -13.46 7.66
CA ILE A 469 -4.04 -14.66 6.86
C ILE A 469 -5.25 -15.05 5.99
N GLU A 470 -6.46 -15.10 6.57
CA GLU A 470 -7.69 -15.42 5.82
C GLU A 470 -7.92 -14.47 4.63
N SER A 471 -7.57 -13.19 4.76
CA SER A 471 -7.80 -12.20 3.70
C SER A 471 -6.99 -12.45 2.42
N HIS A 472 -5.92 -13.25 2.49
CA HIS A 472 -5.06 -13.56 1.34
C HIS A 472 -5.62 -14.67 0.43
N PHE A 473 -6.63 -15.42 0.88
CA PHE A 473 -7.22 -16.46 0.06
C PHE A 473 -8.00 -15.88 -1.11
N GLY A 474 -8.08 -16.61 -2.23
CA GLY A 474 -8.89 -16.25 -3.41
C GLY A 474 -8.42 -14.99 -4.15
N LEU A 475 -7.11 -14.70 -4.10
CA LEU A 475 -6.46 -13.62 -4.84
C LEU A 475 -5.76 -14.14 -6.10
N GLY A 476 -5.27 -13.22 -6.93
CA GLY A 476 -4.48 -13.56 -8.10
C GLY A 476 -3.49 -12.48 -8.53
N PRO A 477 -2.77 -12.68 -9.65
CA PRO A 477 -1.85 -11.69 -10.20
C PRO A 477 -2.51 -10.34 -10.45
N ALA A 478 -1.72 -9.27 -10.36
CA ALA A 478 -2.16 -7.87 -10.52
C ALA A 478 -3.08 -7.33 -9.41
N ILE A 479 -3.04 -7.93 -8.22
CA ILE A 479 -3.68 -7.38 -7.02
C ILE A 479 -2.99 -6.08 -6.60
N ARG A 480 -3.78 -5.08 -6.20
CA ARG A 480 -3.29 -3.81 -5.63
C ARG A 480 -3.66 -3.66 -4.16
N MET A 481 -2.87 -2.87 -3.42
CA MET A 481 -3.10 -2.71 -1.97
C MET A 481 -4.52 -2.24 -1.61
N PRO A 482 -5.18 -1.32 -2.36
CA PRO A 482 -6.56 -0.93 -2.06
C PRO A 482 -7.57 -2.07 -2.15
N GLN A 483 -7.34 -3.02 -3.04
CA GLN A 483 -8.21 -4.17 -3.21
C GLN A 483 -8.06 -5.12 -2.03
N LEU A 484 -6.81 -5.42 -1.65
CA LEU A 484 -6.55 -6.26 -0.49
C LEU A 484 -7.01 -5.59 0.82
N ALA A 485 -6.83 -4.27 0.97
CA ALA A 485 -7.34 -3.53 2.13
C ALA A 485 -8.86 -3.68 2.29
N ARG A 486 -9.64 -3.57 1.20
CA ARG A 486 -11.09 -3.81 1.20
C ARG A 486 -11.42 -5.24 1.62
N ILE A 487 -10.68 -6.22 1.09
CA ILE A 487 -10.85 -7.63 1.43
C ILE A 487 -10.54 -7.88 2.91
N THR A 488 -9.48 -7.31 3.46
CA THR A 488 -9.09 -7.50 4.87
C THR A 488 -10.14 -6.92 5.81
N VAL A 489 -10.71 -5.75 5.49
CA VAL A 489 -11.83 -5.18 6.25
C VAL A 489 -13.10 -6.05 6.17
N ASP A 490 -13.47 -6.52 4.98
CA ASP A 490 -14.62 -7.42 4.81
C ASP A 490 -14.41 -8.76 5.55
N THR A 491 -13.20 -9.32 5.46
CA THR A 491 -12.81 -10.55 6.16
C THR A 491 -12.95 -10.39 7.67
N ALA A 492 -12.49 -9.26 8.24
CA ALA A 492 -12.67 -8.94 9.65
C ALA A 492 -14.14 -8.86 10.04
N ALA A 493 -14.98 -8.22 9.23
CA ALA A 493 -16.42 -8.09 9.48
C ALA A 493 -17.16 -9.44 9.41
N ARG A 494 -16.72 -10.35 8.52
CA ARG A 494 -17.30 -11.70 8.36
C ARG A 494 -16.89 -12.64 9.49
N LEU A 495 -15.61 -12.69 9.83
CA LEU A 495 -15.11 -13.57 10.90
C LEU A 495 -15.52 -13.08 12.30
N TYR A 496 -15.54 -11.76 12.50
CA TYR A 496 -15.73 -11.15 13.82
C TYR A 496 -16.73 -9.99 13.82
N PRO A 497 -18.01 -10.22 13.48
CA PRO A 497 -19.01 -9.16 13.36
C PRO A 497 -19.29 -8.38 14.65
N ALA A 498 -18.97 -8.97 15.82
CA ALA A 498 -19.13 -8.34 17.13
C ALA A 498 -17.86 -7.61 17.63
N ARG A 499 -16.74 -7.72 16.92
CA ARG A 499 -15.47 -7.07 17.28
C ARG A 499 -15.30 -5.76 16.51
N SER A 500 -14.47 -4.87 17.04
CA SER A 500 -14.15 -3.60 16.39
C SER A 500 -13.05 -3.69 15.33
N TYR A 501 -12.58 -4.89 14.98
CA TYR A 501 -11.41 -5.10 14.09
C TYR A 501 -11.59 -4.48 12.72
N ALA A 502 -12.76 -4.68 12.09
CA ALA A 502 -13.06 -4.08 10.78
C ALA A 502 -13.00 -2.55 10.83
N ARG A 503 -13.49 -1.94 11.93
CA ARG A 503 -13.42 -0.49 12.16
C ARG A 503 -11.99 0.01 12.32
N HIS A 504 -11.16 -0.70 13.09
CA HIS A 504 -9.75 -0.32 13.28
C HIS A 504 -8.94 -0.43 11.99
N LEU A 505 -9.13 -1.51 11.23
CA LEU A 505 -8.53 -1.69 9.91
C LEU A 505 -8.98 -0.59 8.94
N GLU A 506 -10.27 -0.28 8.91
CA GLU A 506 -10.80 0.77 8.05
C GLU A 506 -10.16 2.13 8.37
N GLN A 507 -10.08 2.49 9.66
CA GLN A 507 -9.45 3.73 10.11
C GLN A 507 -7.98 3.80 9.70
N ALA A 508 -7.22 2.73 9.95
CA ALA A 508 -5.80 2.65 9.62
C ALA A 508 -5.58 2.73 8.10
N PHE A 509 -6.26 1.90 7.30
CA PHE A 509 -6.09 1.92 5.85
C PHE A 509 -6.53 3.25 5.20
N ARG A 510 -7.58 3.90 5.71
CA ARG A 510 -7.98 5.24 5.24
C ARG A 510 -6.92 6.29 5.52
N GLN A 511 -6.29 6.25 6.69
CA GLN A 511 -5.19 7.15 7.02
C GLN A 511 -4.05 7.05 6.00
N HIS A 512 -3.77 5.84 5.49
CA HIS A 512 -2.73 5.58 4.50
C HIS A 512 -3.20 5.72 3.04
N GLY A 513 -4.44 6.13 2.78
CA GLY A 513 -4.97 6.27 1.41
C GLY A 513 -5.25 4.94 0.70
N LEU A 514 -5.21 3.83 1.44
CA LEU A 514 -5.44 2.47 0.92
C LEU A 514 -6.92 2.17 0.73
N LEU A 515 -7.81 2.81 1.51
CA LEU A 515 -9.25 2.72 1.29
C LEU A 515 -9.81 4.03 0.73
N GLN A 516 -9.99 4.06 -0.59
CA GLN A 516 -10.65 5.15 -1.30
C GLN A 516 -12.17 5.07 -1.17
N ALA A 517 -12.84 6.23 -1.25
CA ALA A 517 -14.29 6.29 -1.27
C ALA A 517 -14.86 5.49 -2.45
N PRO A 518 -15.90 4.67 -2.24
CA PRO A 518 -16.52 3.90 -3.33
C PRO A 518 -17.20 4.80 -4.37
N VAL A 519 -17.74 5.94 -3.93
CA VAL A 519 -18.31 6.99 -4.78
C VAL A 519 -17.83 8.33 -4.23
N ASN A 520 -17.28 9.16 -5.11
CA ASN A 520 -16.92 10.53 -4.77
C ASN A 520 -18.16 11.39 -4.88
N VAL A 521 -18.46 12.14 -3.83
CA VAL A 521 -19.51 13.17 -3.87
C VAL A 521 -18.81 14.53 -3.85
N ALA A 522 -19.15 15.40 -4.78
CA ALA A 522 -18.65 16.75 -4.87
C ALA A 522 -19.80 17.74 -5.10
N LEU A 523 -19.58 19.00 -4.72
CA LEU A 523 -20.43 20.11 -5.17
C LEU A 523 -19.97 20.53 -6.57
N ALA A 524 -20.90 20.87 -7.45
CA ALA A 524 -20.54 21.44 -8.75
C ALA A 524 -19.69 22.70 -8.58
N GLU A 525 -18.74 22.94 -9.49
CA GLU A 525 -17.81 24.06 -9.39
C GLU A 525 -18.56 25.40 -9.28
N GLY A 526 -18.18 26.23 -8.31
CA GLY A 526 -18.83 27.52 -8.05
C GLY A 526 -20.16 27.43 -7.30
N SER A 527 -20.59 26.24 -6.84
CA SER A 527 -21.78 26.09 -6.01
C SER A 527 -21.69 26.90 -4.72
N ALA A 528 -22.69 27.76 -4.50
CA ALA A 528 -22.83 28.57 -3.31
C ALA A 528 -24.30 28.82 -2.97
N LEU A 529 -24.58 29.05 -1.69
CA LEU A 529 -25.92 29.28 -1.20
C LEU A 529 -26.07 30.73 -0.69
N ALA A 530 -26.90 31.52 -1.34
CA ALA A 530 -27.28 32.85 -0.89
C ALA A 530 -28.16 32.78 0.37
N LEU A 531 -27.94 33.71 1.29
CA LEU A 531 -28.75 33.82 2.50
C LEU A 531 -30.20 34.17 2.19
N GLY A 532 -31.13 33.50 2.87
CA GLY A 532 -32.55 33.78 2.78
C GLY A 532 -33.20 33.37 1.45
N GLN A 533 -32.44 32.81 0.50
CA GLN A 533 -32.94 32.37 -0.79
C GLN A 533 -32.87 30.85 -0.92
N ARG A 534 -33.94 30.25 -1.43
CA ARG A 534 -33.99 28.81 -1.69
C ARG A 534 -33.41 28.52 -3.08
N GLN A 535 -32.24 27.91 -3.13
CA GLN A 535 -31.50 27.68 -4.38
C GLN A 535 -31.26 26.20 -4.62
N SER A 536 -31.15 25.86 -5.91
CA SER A 536 -30.74 24.55 -6.38
C SER A 536 -29.23 24.44 -6.34
N VAL A 537 -28.71 23.48 -5.59
CA VAL A 537 -27.29 23.14 -5.50
C VAL A 537 -27.08 21.81 -6.19
N GLN A 538 -26.09 21.73 -7.08
CA GLN A 538 -25.75 20.52 -7.80
C GLN A 538 -24.73 19.69 -7.02
N LEU A 539 -25.01 18.40 -6.90
CA LEU A 539 -24.10 17.39 -6.39
C LEU A 539 -23.66 16.51 -7.55
N ASP A 540 -22.36 16.43 -7.75
CA ASP A 540 -21.74 15.52 -8.71
C ASP A 540 -21.29 14.26 -7.96
N LEU A 541 -21.82 13.12 -8.39
CA LEU A 541 -21.46 11.80 -7.88
C LEU A 541 -20.68 11.08 -8.96
N SER A 542 -19.45 10.66 -8.66
CA SER A 542 -18.62 9.92 -9.61
C SER A 542 -18.15 8.60 -9.04
N ASN A 543 -18.23 7.56 -9.87
CA ASN A 543 -17.69 6.25 -9.58
C ASN A 543 -16.30 6.13 -10.19
N ALA A 544 -15.26 6.35 -9.40
CA ALA A 544 -13.86 6.20 -9.83
C ALA A 544 -13.38 4.73 -9.82
N GLY A 545 -14.22 3.80 -9.37
CA GLY A 545 -13.93 2.37 -9.35
C GLY A 545 -14.03 1.71 -10.72
N SER A 546 -13.66 0.43 -10.76
CA SER A 546 -13.69 -0.40 -11.97
C SER A 546 -14.99 -1.19 -12.15
N THR A 547 -15.91 -1.12 -11.20
CA THR A 547 -17.17 -1.89 -11.21
C THR A 547 -18.38 -0.97 -11.02
N PRO A 548 -19.56 -1.31 -11.58
CA PRO A 548 -20.76 -0.52 -11.35
C PRO A 548 -21.18 -0.48 -9.87
N VAL A 549 -21.64 0.67 -9.41
CA VAL A 549 -22.18 0.88 -8.05
C VAL A 549 -23.62 1.36 -8.14
N THR A 550 -24.53 0.71 -7.44
CA THR A 550 -25.94 1.15 -7.34
C THR A 550 -26.13 1.99 -6.09
N LEU A 551 -26.52 3.24 -6.28
CA LEU A 551 -26.90 4.17 -5.22
C LEU A 551 -28.37 3.98 -4.86
N ASN A 552 -28.65 3.18 -3.83
CA ASN A 552 -30.00 2.86 -3.38
C ASN A 552 -30.70 4.04 -2.69
N ALA A 553 -29.94 4.83 -1.93
CA ALA A 553 -30.45 6.03 -1.27
C ALA A 553 -29.37 7.12 -1.18
N LEU A 554 -29.80 8.37 -1.25
CA LEU A 554 -29.02 9.55 -0.91
C LEU A 554 -29.79 10.36 0.12
N THR A 555 -29.20 10.60 1.28
CA THR A 555 -29.81 11.39 2.35
C THR A 555 -28.86 12.49 2.83
N LEU A 556 -29.42 13.61 3.24
CA LEU A 556 -28.67 14.75 3.78
C LEU A 556 -28.92 14.86 5.27
N SER A 557 -27.87 15.04 6.06
CA SER A 557 -28.00 15.51 7.45
C SER A 557 -27.85 17.03 7.45
N LEU A 558 -28.89 17.75 7.87
CA LEU A 558 -28.90 19.21 7.81
C LEU A 558 -28.48 19.81 9.17
N PRO A 559 -27.38 20.57 9.23
CA PRO A 559 -26.99 21.29 10.44
C PRO A 559 -27.89 22.52 10.65
N ALA A 560 -27.74 23.16 11.83
CA ALA A 560 -28.51 24.35 12.18
C ALA A 560 -28.36 25.48 11.14
N GLY A 561 -29.48 26.08 10.76
CA GLY A 561 -29.54 27.15 9.75
C GLY A 561 -29.65 26.66 8.31
N LEU A 562 -29.46 25.37 8.03
CA LEU A 562 -29.67 24.79 6.70
C LEU A 562 -31.03 24.07 6.64
N GLN A 563 -31.78 24.32 5.58
CA GLN A 563 -33.03 23.61 5.29
C GLN A 563 -32.96 23.03 3.87
N ALA A 564 -33.53 21.85 3.65
CA ALA A 564 -33.64 21.25 2.33
C ALA A 564 -35.10 20.93 2.00
N ASP A 565 -35.46 21.04 0.72
CA ASP A 565 -36.66 20.39 0.21
C ASP A 565 -36.48 18.85 0.27
N PRO A 566 -37.57 18.07 0.36
CA PRO A 566 -37.49 16.62 0.26
C PRO A 566 -36.77 16.20 -1.02
N LEU A 567 -35.69 15.42 -0.87
CA LEU A 567 -34.98 14.85 -2.00
C LEU A 567 -35.68 13.56 -2.44
N ALA A 568 -36.32 13.60 -3.61
CA ALA A 568 -36.81 12.40 -4.25
C ALA A 568 -35.64 11.66 -4.91
N TRP A 569 -35.16 10.58 -4.28
CA TRP A 569 -34.12 9.73 -4.83
C TRP A 569 -34.70 8.43 -5.38
N SER A 570 -34.35 8.10 -6.62
CA SER A 570 -34.57 6.78 -7.21
C SER A 570 -33.26 6.03 -7.29
N ALA A 571 -33.29 4.74 -6.95
CA ALA A 571 -32.11 3.88 -7.05
C ALA A 571 -31.48 3.99 -8.46
N THR A 572 -30.20 4.34 -8.52
CA THR A 572 -29.50 4.63 -9.78
C THR A 572 -28.16 3.91 -9.81
N THR A 573 -27.84 3.24 -10.91
CA THR A 573 -26.56 2.55 -11.09
C THR A 573 -25.58 3.42 -11.86
N LEU A 574 -24.43 3.68 -11.25
CA LEU A 574 -23.29 4.35 -11.88
C LEU A 574 -22.32 3.31 -12.41
N ALA A 575 -22.10 3.29 -13.73
CA ALA A 575 -21.05 2.48 -14.33
C ALA A 575 -19.66 2.94 -13.85
N ALA A 576 -18.64 2.10 -14.03
CA ALA A 576 -17.24 2.46 -13.79
C ALA A 576 -16.85 3.71 -14.59
N GLY A 577 -16.20 4.67 -13.94
CA GLY A 577 -15.81 5.96 -14.53
C GLY A 577 -16.98 6.92 -14.82
N ALA A 578 -18.24 6.51 -14.61
CA ALA A 578 -19.39 7.35 -14.88
C ALA A 578 -19.62 8.38 -13.77
N SER A 579 -20.26 9.49 -14.14
CA SER A 579 -20.70 10.52 -13.22
C SER A 579 -22.19 10.80 -13.39
N LEU A 580 -22.84 11.20 -12.32
CA LEU A 580 -24.23 11.62 -12.25
C LEU A 580 -24.30 12.93 -11.49
N THR A 581 -25.02 13.89 -12.05
CA THR A 581 -25.38 15.12 -11.35
C THR A 581 -26.80 15.00 -10.82
N THR A 582 -26.98 15.29 -9.53
CA THR A 582 -28.29 15.48 -8.91
C THR A 582 -28.40 16.88 -8.33
N THR A 583 -29.62 17.35 -8.08
CA THR A 583 -29.86 18.69 -7.55
C THR A 583 -30.61 18.60 -6.22
N VAL A 584 -30.11 19.33 -5.23
CA VAL A 584 -30.74 19.49 -3.92
C VAL A 584 -31.15 20.95 -3.76
N ARG A 585 -32.41 21.21 -3.39
CA ARG A 585 -32.84 22.58 -3.09
C ARG A 585 -32.61 22.89 -1.62
N LEU A 586 -31.71 23.82 -1.37
CA LEU A 586 -31.29 24.23 -0.04
C LEU A 586 -31.69 25.68 0.25
N LEU A 587 -31.87 26.02 1.52
CA LEU A 587 -32.06 27.37 2.03
C LEU A 587 -31.11 27.56 3.22
N ALA A 588 -30.26 28.58 3.14
CA ALA A 588 -29.46 29.05 4.27
C ALA A 588 -30.21 30.16 5.01
N ALA A 589 -30.37 29.99 6.32
CA ALA A 589 -31.01 30.93 7.22
C ALA A 589 -30.20 31.08 8.52
N SER A 590 -30.57 32.07 9.34
CA SER A 590 -29.98 32.28 10.66
C SER A 590 -29.94 30.97 11.47
N PRO A 591 -28.82 30.63 12.12
CA PRO A 591 -27.68 31.50 12.46
C PRO A 591 -26.61 31.67 11.38
N LEU A 592 -26.75 31.09 10.18
CA LEU A 592 -25.75 31.23 9.12
C LEU A 592 -25.65 32.67 8.61
N ALA A 593 -24.43 33.12 8.33
CA ALA A 593 -24.05 34.44 7.84
C ALA A 593 -23.27 34.36 6.50
N CYS A 594 -23.15 35.49 5.80
CA CYS A 594 -22.42 35.54 4.54
C CYS A 594 -20.93 35.29 4.80
N GLY A 595 -20.32 34.41 4.01
CA GLY A 595 -18.95 33.98 4.24
C GLY A 595 -18.83 32.73 5.12
N ASP A 596 -19.91 32.29 5.77
CA ASP A 596 -19.91 31.02 6.49
C ASP A 596 -19.67 29.85 5.55
N GLU A 597 -19.16 28.77 6.13
CA GLU A 597 -19.07 27.47 5.50
C GLU A 597 -19.82 26.46 6.35
N VAL A 598 -20.82 25.83 5.74
CA VAL A 598 -21.66 24.84 6.42
C VAL A 598 -21.27 23.45 5.96
N SER A 599 -21.04 22.55 6.92
CA SER A 599 -20.81 21.14 6.63
C SER A 599 -22.13 20.49 6.24
N LEU A 600 -22.22 19.91 5.05
CA LEU A 600 -23.36 19.15 4.56
C LEU A 600 -22.98 17.66 4.51
N PRO A 601 -23.23 16.88 5.58
CA PRO A 601 -23.08 15.44 5.54
C PRO A 601 -24.08 14.80 4.56
N VAL A 602 -23.53 14.10 3.58
CA VAL A 602 -24.23 13.27 2.59
C VAL A 602 -24.02 11.82 2.96
N SER A 603 -25.11 11.07 3.13
CA SER A 603 -25.06 9.62 3.35
C SER A 603 -25.60 8.89 2.13
N LEU A 604 -24.88 7.85 1.70
CA LEU A 604 -25.24 6.98 0.59
C LEU A 604 -25.49 5.57 1.13
N ALA A 605 -26.61 4.97 0.73
CA ALA A 605 -26.84 3.54 0.85
C ALA A 605 -26.59 2.91 -0.53
N MET A 606 -25.71 1.91 -0.61
CA MET A 606 -25.19 1.40 -1.88
C MET A 606 -25.18 -0.13 -1.97
N SER A 607 -25.18 -0.63 -3.21
CA SER A 607 -24.96 -2.03 -3.58
C SER A 607 -23.87 -2.11 -4.66
N GLY A 608 -23.22 -3.26 -4.80
CA GLY A 608 -22.08 -3.44 -5.72
C GLY A 608 -20.73 -3.01 -5.13
N THR A 609 -20.70 -2.67 -3.85
CA THR A 609 -19.50 -2.36 -3.05
C THR A 609 -19.26 -3.44 -1.98
N SER A 610 -18.12 -3.37 -1.29
CA SER A 610 -17.88 -4.21 -0.10
C SER A 610 -19.03 -4.04 0.91
N PRO A 611 -19.48 -5.10 1.61
CA PRO A 611 -20.48 -5.02 2.67
C PRO A 611 -20.25 -3.89 3.67
N THR A 612 -18.99 -3.63 4.04
CA THR A 612 -18.62 -2.57 4.98
C THR A 612 -18.72 -1.16 4.39
N GLU A 613 -18.80 -1.04 3.06
CA GLU A 613 -18.92 0.23 2.33
C GLU A 613 -20.35 0.54 1.87
N ARG A 614 -21.33 -0.35 2.15
CA ARG A 614 -22.74 -0.18 1.72
C ARG A 614 -23.43 1.01 2.38
N GLN A 615 -22.92 1.46 3.52
CA GLN A 615 -23.33 2.70 4.18
C GLN A 615 -22.12 3.61 4.18
N TRP A 616 -22.19 4.68 3.38
CA TRP A 616 -21.10 5.64 3.24
C TRP A 616 -21.58 7.01 3.65
N GLN A 617 -20.71 7.79 4.29
CA GLN A 617 -21.01 9.17 4.64
C GLN A 617 -19.82 10.05 4.31
N GLN A 618 -20.08 11.16 3.63
CA GLN A 618 -19.09 12.18 3.28
C GLN A 618 -19.65 13.56 3.65
N SER A 619 -18.85 14.36 4.33
CA SER A 619 -19.20 15.75 4.63
C SER A 619 -18.69 16.67 3.53
N LEU A 620 -19.60 17.32 2.81
CA LEU A 620 -19.28 18.38 1.85
C LEU A 620 -19.19 19.72 2.58
N THR A 621 -18.40 20.65 2.05
CA THR A 621 -18.38 22.01 2.58
C THR A 621 -19.11 22.94 1.62
N LEU A 622 -20.25 23.49 2.06
CA LEU A 622 -21.08 24.38 1.27
C LEU A 622 -20.81 25.85 1.63
N PRO A 623 -20.35 26.67 0.67
CA PRO A 623 -20.22 28.12 0.83
C PRO A 623 -21.57 28.83 1.07
N ILE A 624 -21.63 29.74 2.02
CA ILE A 624 -22.70 30.75 2.08
C ILE A 624 -22.24 32.03 1.38
N GLY A 625 -22.89 32.36 0.26
CA GLY A 625 -22.51 33.43 -0.68
C GLY A 625 -21.55 32.98 -1.78
N THR A 626 -21.58 33.66 -2.93
CA THR A 626 -20.74 33.35 -4.09
C THR A 626 -19.26 33.47 -3.73
N PRO A 627 -18.45 32.42 -3.88
CA PRO A 627 -17.06 32.44 -3.44
C PRO A 627 -16.26 33.44 -4.28
N VAL A 628 -15.50 34.29 -3.61
CA VAL A 628 -14.45 35.08 -4.25
C VAL A 628 -13.20 34.22 -4.25
N ILE A 629 -12.73 33.83 -5.44
CA ILE A 629 -11.55 32.98 -5.62
C ILE A 629 -10.39 33.88 -6.07
N SER A 630 -9.30 33.85 -5.32
CA SER A 630 -8.02 34.37 -5.78
C SER A 630 -7.30 33.25 -6.53
N ARG A 631 -6.92 33.51 -7.79
CA ARG A 631 -6.24 32.54 -8.65
C ARG A 631 -5.12 33.24 -9.43
N ALA A 632 -4.02 32.53 -9.62
CA ALA A 632 -2.97 32.92 -10.54
C ALA A 632 -2.43 31.69 -11.25
N ASN A 633 -2.02 31.88 -12.51
CA ASN A 633 -1.50 30.82 -13.36
C ASN A 633 -0.01 31.07 -13.60
N GLY A 634 0.80 30.02 -13.49
CA GLY A 634 2.20 30.07 -13.82
C GLY A 634 2.47 29.81 -15.31
N GLN A 635 3.67 30.16 -15.74
CA GLN A 635 4.09 29.93 -17.13
C GLN A 635 4.56 28.49 -17.33
N PRO A 636 4.33 27.90 -18.52
CA PRO A 636 4.96 26.66 -18.92
C PRO A 636 6.49 26.76 -18.85
N LEU A 637 7.16 25.66 -18.52
CA LEU A 637 8.61 25.62 -18.36
C LEU A 637 9.18 24.28 -18.85
N THR A 638 10.18 24.32 -19.73
CA THR A 638 10.99 23.13 -20.03
C THR A 638 11.96 22.89 -18.88
N LEU A 639 12.00 21.66 -18.38
CA LEU A 639 12.87 21.28 -17.28
C LEU A 639 14.31 21.13 -17.77
N LYS A 640 15.26 21.60 -16.95
CA LYS A 640 16.67 21.29 -17.12
C LYS A 640 16.90 19.86 -16.62
N ASP A 641 17.43 19.04 -17.51
CA ASP A 641 17.92 17.69 -17.21
C ASP A 641 19.17 17.77 -16.30
N ALA A 642 19.41 16.73 -15.51
CA ALA A 642 20.63 16.61 -14.73
C ALA A 642 21.84 16.36 -15.65
N GLN A 643 23.03 16.77 -15.21
CA GLN A 643 24.28 16.46 -15.93
C GLN A 643 24.93 15.18 -15.40
N SER A 644 24.74 14.90 -14.12
CA SER A 644 25.14 13.68 -13.42
C SER A 644 24.28 13.50 -12.16
N GLU A 645 24.46 12.42 -11.41
CA GLU A 645 23.77 12.22 -10.12
C GLU A 645 24.19 13.28 -9.07
N GLU A 646 25.38 13.86 -9.19
CA GLU A 646 25.87 14.95 -8.33
C GLU A 646 25.46 16.34 -8.81
N VAL A 647 25.28 16.52 -10.13
CA VAL A 647 24.93 17.81 -10.75
C VAL A 647 23.50 17.77 -11.25
N ARG A 648 22.58 18.09 -10.33
CA ARG A 648 21.12 18.07 -10.54
C ARG A 648 20.63 19.18 -11.47
N GLY A 649 19.57 18.90 -12.23
CA GLY A 649 18.88 19.84 -13.09
C GLY A 649 17.83 20.65 -12.32
N ILE A 650 18.10 21.94 -12.04
CA ILE A 650 17.17 22.78 -11.26
C ILE A 650 16.40 23.75 -12.15
N SER A 651 15.08 23.65 -12.08
CA SER A 651 14.12 24.42 -12.85
C SER A 651 13.16 25.13 -11.91
N GLU A 652 12.95 26.44 -12.09
CA GLU A 652 12.04 27.23 -11.26
C GLU A 652 11.11 28.06 -12.15
N THR A 653 9.83 28.09 -11.79
CA THR A 653 8.82 28.98 -12.38
C THR A 653 8.04 29.66 -11.26
N SER A 654 7.45 30.81 -11.55
CA SER A 654 6.74 31.60 -10.54
C SER A 654 5.41 32.13 -11.07
N LEU A 655 4.51 32.39 -10.14
CA LEU A 655 3.26 33.10 -10.36
C LEU A 655 3.08 34.14 -9.25
N VAL A 656 2.24 35.15 -9.50
CA VAL A 656 1.98 36.21 -8.53
C VAL A 656 0.47 36.31 -8.31
N LEU A 657 0.05 36.18 -7.05
CA LEU A 657 -1.30 36.53 -6.63
C LEU A 657 -1.34 38.01 -6.27
N GLU A 658 -2.33 38.71 -6.83
CA GLU A 658 -2.53 40.15 -6.63
C GLU A 658 -2.67 40.52 -5.15
N LYS A 659 -2.34 41.77 -4.83
CA LYS A 659 -2.32 42.27 -3.46
C LYS A 659 -3.69 42.12 -2.80
N SER A 660 -3.72 41.41 -1.66
CA SER A 660 -4.91 41.25 -0.83
C SER A 660 -4.52 41.00 0.62
N ASP A 661 -5.44 41.24 1.55
CA ASP A 661 -5.27 40.93 2.98
C ASP A 661 -5.62 39.46 3.30
N ALA A 662 -5.88 38.65 2.27
CA ALA A 662 -6.23 37.25 2.42
C ALA A 662 -5.06 36.42 2.93
N ARG A 663 -5.38 35.44 3.77
CA ARG A 663 -4.41 34.48 4.31
C ARG A 663 -4.64 33.10 3.71
N VAL A 664 -3.58 32.31 3.64
CA VAL A 664 -3.64 30.92 3.24
C VAL A 664 -4.53 30.15 4.23
N SER A 665 -5.42 29.31 3.71
CA SER A 665 -6.31 28.43 4.47
C SER A 665 -6.08 26.98 4.07
N ASP A 666 -6.79 26.05 4.71
CA ASP A 666 -6.83 24.63 4.33
C ASP A 666 -7.45 24.40 2.94
N ARG A 667 -7.92 25.45 2.26
CA ARG A 667 -8.51 25.42 0.91
C ARG A 667 -7.56 25.83 -0.21
N LEU A 668 -6.27 25.97 0.10
CA LEU A 668 -5.26 26.21 -0.93
C LEU A 668 -5.23 25.02 -1.90
N GLN A 669 -5.33 25.32 -3.19
CA GLN A 669 -5.22 24.32 -4.25
C GLN A 669 -4.06 24.65 -5.17
N LEU A 670 -3.31 23.61 -5.55
CA LEU A 670 -2.27 23.66 -6.56
C LEU A 670 -2.67 22.73 -7.70
N ASN A 671 -2.98 23.28 -8.88
CA ASN A 671 -3.12 22.50 -10.10
C ASN A 671 -1.75 22.35 -10.77
N LEU A 672 -1.39 21.13 -11.21
CA LEU A 672 -0.14 20.84 -11.89
C LEU A 672 -0.38 19.93 -13.09
N ASP A 673 0.24 20.26 -14.21
CA ASP A 673 0.36 19.42 -15.40
C ASP A 673 1.83 19.41 -15.84
N LEU A 674 2.50 18.29 -15.59
CA LEU A 674 3.92 18.08 -15.81
C LEU A 674 4.13 16.78 -16.59
N GLN A 675 4.94 16.82 -17.64
CA GLN A 675 5.35 15.67 -18.44
C GLN A 675 6.84 15.38 -18.20
N HIS A 676 7.19 14.12 -17.94
CA HIS A 676 8.57 13.65 -17.78
C HIS A 676 8.65 12.17 -18.12
N GLN A 677 9.73 11.71 -18.76
CA GLN A 677 9.83 10.29 -19.16
C GLN A 677 10.00 9.34 -17.97
N ALA A 678 10.57 9.82 -16.87
CA ALA A 678 10.77 9.08 -15.63
C ALA A 678 10.47 9.98 -14.42
N LEU A 679 9.28 9.88 -13.83
CA LEU A 679 8.87 10.76 -12.72
C LEU A 679 9.58 10.43 -11.39
N ASP A 680 10.24 9.28 -11.30
CA ASP A 680 11.09 8.86 -10.18
C ASP A 680 12.42 9.59 -10.10
N GLU A 681 12.70 10.47 -11.06
CA GLU A 681 13.91 11.31 -11.09
C GLU A 681 13.66 12.71 -10.52
N LEU A 682 12.40 13.10 -10.36
CA LEU A 682 12.02 14.46 -10.02
C LEU A 682 11.73 14.65 -8.52
N GLU A 683 12.15 15.79 -7.98
CA GLU A 683 11.66 16.37 -6.72
C GLU A 683 10.91 17.66 -7.05
N ILE A 684 9.71 17.87 -6.51
CA ILE A 684 8.90 19.07 -6.78
C ILE A 684 8.55 19.77 -5.48
N TRP A 685 8.80 21.08 -5.44
CA TRP A 685 8.65 21.93 -4.27
C TRP A 685 7.79 23.15 -4.58
N LEU A 686 6.83 23.43 -3.69
CA LEU A 686 6.03 24.65 -3.68
C LEU A 686 6.57 25.59 -2.60
N ASN A 687 6.95 26.82 -2.97
CA ASN A 687 7.37 27.84 -2.01
C ASN A 687 6.35 28.98 -1.93
N SER A 688 6.01 29.35 -0.70
CA SER A 688 5.09 30.46 -0.40
C SER A 688 5.77 31.82 -0.49
N PRO A 689 4.99 32.92 -0.57
CA PRO A 689 5.51 34.29 -0.51
C PRO A 689 6.27 34.60 0.78
N SER A 690 5.99 33.86 1.86
CA SER A 690 6.68 34.00 3.15
C SER A 690 7.99 33.22 3.22
N GLY A 691 8.29 32.39 2.21
CA GLY A 691 9.48 31.54 2.15
C GLY A 691 9.31 30.14 2.71
N THR A 692 8.09 29.73 3.10
CA THR A 692 7.82 28.36 3.54
C THR A 692 7.83 27.43 2.34
N ARG A 693 8.61 26.34 2.43
CA ARG A 693 8.85 25.37 1.36
C ARG A 693 8.17 24.05 1.69
N ILE A 694 7.32 23.59 0.77
CA ILE A 694 6.53 22.36 0.90
C ILE A 694 6.88 21.43 -0.26
N GLN A 695 7.31 20.22 0.06
CA GLN A 695 7.55 19.20 -0.95
C GLN A 695 6.23 18.57 -1.37
N ILE A 696 5.92 18.61 -2.66
CA ILE A 696 4.68 18.02 -3.19
C ILE A 696 4.92 16.67 -3.88
N TRP A 697 6.15 16.43 -4.35
CA TRP A 697 6.57 15.19 -5.01
C TRP A 697 8.03 14.87 -4.70
N ASP A 698 8.35 13.61 -4.44
CA ASP A 698 9.71 13.12 -4.24
C ASP A 698 9.92 11.76 -4.90
N LYS A 699 10.53 11.78 -6.09
CA LYS A 699 11.01 10.58 -6.79
C LYS A 699 9.98 9.46 -6.88
N GLY A 700 8.73 9.85 -7.14
CA GLY A 700 7.61 8.92 -7.24
C GLY A 700 7.75 8.01 -8.45
N TYR A 701 7.84 6.70 -8.22
CA TYR A 701 7.84 5.71 -9.31
C TYR A 701 6.45 5.59 -9.93
N SER A 702 6.27 6.24 -11.06
CA SER A 702 5.07 6.16 -11.89
C SER A 702 5.43 5.58 -13.26
N PRO A 703 4.70 4.56 -13.76
CA PRO A 703 4.88 4.07 -15.13
C PRO A 703 4.32 5.06 -16.17
N LEU A 704 3.64 6.12 -15.74
CA LEU A 704 3.08 7.14 -16.62
C LEU A 704 4.05 8.31 -16.78
N PRO A 705 4.29 8.81 -18.01
CA PRO A 705 5.23 9.89 -18.26
C PRO A 705 4.64 11.28 -17.96
N ARG A 706 3.66 11.37 -17.04
CA ARG A 706 2.91 12.60 -16.77
C ARG A 706 2.29 12.61 -15.37
N LEU A 707 2.45 13.74 -14.68
CA LEU A 707 1.79 14.07 -13.43
C LEU A 707 0.76 15.18 -13.71
N LYS A 708 -0.53 14.89 -13.62
CA LYS A 708 -1.60 15.84 -13.91
C LYS A 708 -2.73 15.77 -12.88
N GLY A 709 -3.06 16.90 -12.26
CA GLY A 709 -4.23 17.03 -11.39
C GLY A 709 -4.09 18.16 -10.37
N VAL A 710 -5.05 18.21 -9.45
CA VAL A 710 -5.14 19.24 -8.39
C VAL A 710 -4.76 18.69 -7.02
N PHE A 711 -3.77 19.27 -6.36
CA PHE A 711 -3.45 19.02 -4.95
C PHE A 711 -4.29 19.90 -4.01
N PRO A 712 -4.78 19.39 -2.86
CA PRO A 712 -4.72 18.01 -2.37
C PRO A 712 -5.95 17.15 -2.75
N THR A 713 -6.74 17.53 -3.75
CA THR A 713 -8.05 16.91 -4.02
C THR A 713 -8.00 15.71 -4.95
N GLU A 714 -7.40 15.87 -6.13
CA GLU A 714 -7.22 14.81 -7.12
C GLU A 714 -5.88 14.09 -6.93
N LEU A 715 -4.86 14.85 -6.50
CA LEU A 715 -3.53 14.35 -6.15
C LEU A 715 -3.26 14.66 -4.68
N LEU A 716 -2.50 13.81 -4.00
CA LEU A 716 -2.10 14.04 -2.60
C LEU A 716 -0.67 14.59 -2.55
N PRO A 717 -0.44 15.77 -1.95
CA PRO A 717 0.91 16.31 -1.86
C PRO A 717 1.69 15.49 -0.84
N LEU A 718 2.99 15.28 -1.08
CA LEU A 718 3.86 14.58 -0.13
C LEU A 718 3.79 15.23 1.27
N GLN A 719 3.95 16.54 1.36
CA GLN A 719 3.73 17.30 2.57
C GLN A 719 2.37 18.03 2.50
N PRO A 720 1.51 17.92 3.53
CA PRO A 720 0.24 18.63 3.53
C PRO A 720 0.48 20.14 3.54
N PHE A 721 -0.47 20.92 3.01
CA PHE A 721 -0.39 22.39 2.99
C PHE A 721 -0.64 23.05 4.35
N THR A 722 -0.89 22.27 5.41
CA THR A 722 -1.12 22.76 6.78
C THR A 722 -0.06 23.76 7.27
N PRO A 723 1.26 23.59 7.02
CA PRO A 723 2.26 24.56 7.46
C PRO A 723 2.11 25.95 6.81
N LEU A 724 1.41 26.07 5.68
CA LEU A 724 1.18 27.33 4.99
C LEU A 724 0.02 28.12 5.61
N VAL A 725 -0.86 27.48 6.37
CA VAL A 725 -2.10 28.08 6.88
C VAL A 725 -1.80 29.29 7.77
N GLY A 726 -2.44 30.43 7.44
CA GLY A 726 -2.27 31.71 8.14
C GLY A 726 -1.26 32.68 7.51
N GLU A 727 -0.42 32.21 6.58
CA GLU A 727 0.50 33.06 5.83
C GLU A 727 -0.22 34.01 4.86
N PRO A 728 0.39 35.13 4.43
CA PRO A 728 -0.13 35.93 3.33
C PRO A 728 -0.34 35.11 2.06
N LEU A 729 -1.55 35.14 1.50
CA LEU A 729 -1.86 34.48 0.23
C LEU A 729 -1.27 35.27 -0.96
N ALA A 730 -1.35 36.59 -0.90
CA ALA A 730 -0.85 37.49 -1.92
C ALA A 730 0.68 37.48 -1.98
N GLY A 731 1.22 37.61 -3.20
CA GLY A 731 2.65 37.65 -3.44
C GLY A 731 3.11 36.58 -4.42
N ARG A 732 4.44 36.41 -4.49
CA ARG A 732 5.08 35.49 -5.42
C ARG A 732 5.12 34.09 -4.83
N TRP A 733 4.51 33.15 -5.53
CA TRP A 733 4.67 31.73 -5.30
C TRP A 733 5.62 31.16 -6.35
N THR A 734 6.45 30.20 -5.97
CA THR A 734 7.38 29.54 -6.89
C THR A 734 7.20 28.04 -6.84
N LEU A 735 7.27 27.41 -8.00
CA LEU A 735 7.36 25.97 -8.14
C LEU A 735 8.78 25.64 -8.61
N GLU A 736 9.47 24.81 -7.84
CA GLU A 736 10.83 24.35 -8.12
C GLU A 736 10.79 22.85 -8.42
N VAL A 737 11.41 22.46 -9.53
CA VAL A 737 11.55 21.07 -9.96
C VAL A 737 13.05 20.76 -10.05
N VAL A 738 13.45 19.71 -9.34
CA VAL A 738 14.82 19.21 -9.33
C VAL A 738 14.84 17.85 -10.02
N ASP A 739 15.58 17.76 -11.12
CA ASP A 739 15.90 16.53 -11.81
C ASP A 739 17.20 15.94 -11.26
N SER A 740 17.17 14.67 -10.86
CA SER A 740 18.29 14.00 -10.20
C SER A 740 19.06 13.01 -11.08
N LYS A 741 18.62 12.72 -12.32
CA LYS A 741 19.31 11.78 -13.20
C LYS A 741 19.40 12.28 -14.64
N PRO A 742 20.54 12.10 -15.31
CA PRO A 742 20.71 12.54 -16.69
C PRO A 742 19.98 11.63 -17.68
N GLY A 743 19.50 12.20 -18.79
CA GLY A 743 19.10 11.45 -19.98
C GLY A 743 17.61 11.48 -20.28
N HIS A 744 16.78 11.96 -19.35
CA HIS A 744 15.35 12.14 -19.55
C HIS A 744 15.00 13.63 -19.51
N GLN A 745 14.01 14.02 -20.32
CA GLN A 745 13.56 15.40 -20.39
C GLN A 745 12.11 15.51 -19.97
N GLY A 746 11.75 16.68 -19.45
CA GLY A 746 10.36 17.02 -19.21
C GLY A 746 10.03 18.49 -19.29
N ARG A 747 8.77 18.79 -19.04
CA ARG A 747 8.22 20.14 -19.05
C ARG A 747 7.00 20.25 -18.16
N ILE A 748 6.84 21.40 -17.53
CA ILE A 748 5.56 21.86 -16.98
C ILE A 748 4.76 22.45 -18.15
N THR A 749 3.62 21.84 -18.47
CA THR A 749 2.68 22.38 -19.47
C THR A 749 1.76 23.42 -18.86
N GLY A 750 1.46 23.32 -17.56
CA GLY A 750 0.70 24.33 -16.84
C GLY A 750 0.68 24.07 -15.33
N TRP A 751 0.54 25.14 -14.55
CA TRP A 751 0.27 25.05 -13.12
C TRP A 751 -0.43 26.32 -12.64
N SER A 752 -1.18 26.21 -11.54
CA SER A 752 -1.86 27.36 -10.95
C SER A 752 -2.08 27.18 -9.46
N ILE A 753 -2.17 28.30 -8.75
CA ILE A 753 -2.62 28.33 -7.35
C ILE A 753 -3.97 29.01 -7.31
N SER A 754 -4.89 28.42 -6.55
CA SER A 754 -6.18 29.06 -6.23
C SER A 754 -6.60 28.83 -4.79
N GLN A 755 -7.28 29.83 -4.23
CA GLN A 755 -7.93 29.73 -2.93
C GLN A 755 -9.14 30.65 -2.86
N ARG A 756 -10.16 30.23 -2.15
CA ARG A 756 -11.25 31.11 -1.73
C ARG A 756 -10.74 32.15 -0.71
N THR A 757 -11.07 33.42 -0.92
CA THR A 757 -10.67 34.55 -0.06
C THR A 757 -11.84 35.30 0.55
N GLY A 758 -13.08 34.99 0.14
CA GLY A 758 -14.28 35.59 0.69
C GLY A 758 -15.56 35.07 0.04
N ALA A 759 -16.66 35.78 0.29
CA ALA A 759 -17.96 35.52 -0.31
C ALA A 759 -18.69 36.83 -0.62
N GLN A 760 -19.47 36.85 -1.69
CA GLN A 760 -20.39 37.94 -2.03
C GLN A 760 -21.83 37.48 -1.79
N CYS A 761 -22.62 38.28 -1.08
CA CYS A 761 -24.06 38.05 -0.86
C CYS A 761 -24.86 39.30 -1.23
N GLY A 762 -25.69 39.23 -2.28
CA GLY A 762 -26.54 40.32 -2.77
C GLY A 762 -26.67 40.34 -4.30
N GLU A 763 -27.64 41.07 -4.85
CA GLU A 763 -27.61 41.40 -6.28
C GLU A 763 -26.42 42.33 -6.56
N PRO A 764 -25.68 42.15 -7.67
CA PRO A 764 -24.64 43.09 -8.04
C PRO A 764 -25.28 44.47 -8.19
N VAL A 765 -24.78 45.45 -7.42
CA VAL A 765 -25.17 46.85 -7.61
C VAL A 765 -24.77 47.22 -9.04
N ALA A 766 -25.75 47.38 -9.92
CA ALA A 766 -25.50 47.92 -11.25
C ALA A 766 -24.80 49.29 -11.06
N PRO A 767 -23.70 49.56 -11.78
CA PRO A 767 -23.13 50.90 -11.75
C PRO A 767 -24.24 51.89 -12.16
N PRO A 768 -24.39 53.04 -11.47
CA PRO A 768 -25.41 54.00 -11.83
C PRO A 768 -25.23 54.41 -13.30
N ASP A 769 -26.34 54.39 -14.04
CA ASP A 769 -26.43 54.69 -15.48
C ASP A 769 -26.12 56.17 -15.82
N ASP A 770 -25.64 56.96 -14.86
CA ASP A 770 -25.35 58.38 -15.04
C ASP A 770 -23.87 58.70 -15.30
N GLY A 771 -22.97 57.71 -15.17
CA GLY A 771 -21.54 57.89 -15.42
C GLY A 771 -20.84 58.87 -14.47
N ILE A 772 -21.42 59.14 -13.28
CA ILE A 772 -20.84 60.04 -12.29
C ILE A 772 -20.37 59.26 -11.06
N ILE A 773 -19.06 59.31 -10.78
CA ILE A 773 -18.52 58.89 -9.49
C ILE A 773 -18.94 59.94 -8.46
N HIS A 774 -19.95 59.63 -7.65
CA HIS A 774 -20.27 60.41 -6.46
C HIS A 774 -19.25 60.09 -5.37
N PHE A 775 -18.40 61.07 -5.03
CA PHE A 775 -17.62 61.01 -3.79
C PHE A 775 -18.56 61.31 -2.62
N ASP A 776 -18.83 60.30 -1.80
CA ASP A 776 -19.52 60.47 -0.53
C ASP A 776 -18.71 61.43 0.36
N THR A 777 -19.27 62.61 0.60
CA THR A 777 -18.79 63.57 1.61
C THR A 777 -19.66 63.52 2.87
N ALA A 778 -20.46 62.48 3.02
CA ALA A 778 -21.25 62.21 4.21
C ALA A 778 -20.50 61.27 5.19
N ASP A 779 -19.31 61.69 5.59
CA ASP A 779 -18.79 61.42 6.94
C ASP A 779 -18.39 62.77 7.56
N SER A 780 -19.39 63.64 7.69
CA SER A 780 -19.33 64.77 8.61
C SER A 780 -20.72 65.10 9.18
N SER A 781 -20.92 64.72 10.44
CA SER A 781 -21.62 65.46 11.51
C SER A 781 -22.19 64.45 12.53
N GLY A 782 -22.07 64.60 13.84
CA GLY A 782 -21.58 65.68 14.69
C GLY A 782 -20.98 65.08 15.98
N GLY A 783 -20.37 65.83 16.89
CA GLY A 783 -20.64 67.21 17.28
C GLY A 783 -20.73 67.22 18.82
N GLY A 784 -19.61 67.50 19.48
CA GLY A 784 -19.54 67.73 20.93
C GLY A 784 -18.94 69.11 21.17
N THR A 785 -19.77 70.15 21.09
CA THR A 785 -19.41 71.51 21.49
C THR A 785 -19.43 71.61 23.01
N VAL A 786 -18.26 71.67 23.64
CA VAL A 786 -18.11 72.27 24.96
C VAL A 786 -17.40 73.59 24.76
N ASN A 787 -18.16 74.68 24.84
CA ASN A 787 -17.60 76.01 24.99
C ASN A 787 -18.43 76.74 26.04
N LEU A 788 -17.91 76.79 27.27
CA LEU A 788 -18.36 77.69 28.31
C LEU A 788 -17.13 78.45 28.80
N LEU A 789 -16.94 79.62 28.19
CA LEU A 789 -16.34 80.78 28.83
C LEU A 789 -17.09 81.05 30.14
N TRP A 790 -16.57 80.51 31.23
CA TRP A 790 -16.61 81.14 32.54
C TRP A 790 -15.17 81.15 33.07
N LEU A 791 -14.77 82.32 33.58
CA LEU A 791 -13.52 82.64 34.30
C LEU A 791 -12.36 83.22 33.46
N LEU A 792 -12.54 84.46 33.03
CA LEU A 792 -11.56 85.53 33.29
C LEU A 792 -11.89 86.16 34.66
N PRO A 793 -11.03 86.97 35.32
CA PRO A 793 -9.57 87.09 35.30
C PRO A 793 -8.97 87.03 36.74
N LEU A 794 -7.64 86.94 36.90
CA LEU A 794 -6.89 87.76 37.87
C LEU A 794 -5.38 87.49 37.77
N THR A 795 -4.70 88.61 37.62
CA THR A 795 -3.27 88.83 37.49
C THR A 795 -2.49 88.63 38.80
N LEU A 796 -1.18 88.38 38.63
CA LEU A 796 -0.09 88.83 39.52
C LEU A 796 -0.02 88.19 40.93
N TRP A 797 0.98 87.34 41.15
CA TRP A 797 2.26 87.68 41.84
C TRP A 797 2.86 86.47 42.62
N ARG A 798 4.20 86.36 42.51
CA ARG A 798 5.19 85.67 43.38
C ARG A 798 5.38 84.16 43.13
N ARG A 799 6.45 83.75 42.44
CA ARG A 799 7.87 83.62 42.88
C ARG A 799 8.06 82.79 44.16
N LEU A 800 8.94 81.79 44.00
CA LEU A 800 9.86 81.18 44.99
C LEU A 800 9.25 80.14 45.95
N CYS A 801 9.56 78.85 45.75
CA CYS A 801 10.72 78.17 46.35
C CYS A 801 10.58 76.63 46.32
N ARG A 802 11.70 75.99 45.92
CA ARG A 802 12.32 74.77 46.48
C ARG A 802 11.43 73.53 46.66
N ARG A 803 11.64 72.48 45.85
CA ARG A 803 12.57 71.36 46.12
C ARG A 803 12.37 70.72 47.50
N GLY A 804 11.70 69.58 47.49
CA GLY A 804 12.10 68.34 48.17
C GLY A 804 12.19 67.28 47.08
#